data_AF-A0A1Y1RI09-F1
#
_entry.id   AF-A0A1Y1RI09-F1
#
_cell.length_a   1.000
_cell.length_b   1.000
_cell.length_c   1.000
_cell.angle_alpha   90.00
_cell.angle_beta   90.00
_cell.angle_gamma   90.00
#
_symmetry.space_group_name_H-M   'P 1'
#
loop_
_entity.id
_entity.type
_entity.pdbx_description
1 polymer ?
#
loop_
_entity_poly.entity_id
_entity_poly.type
_entity_poly.pdbx_seq_one_letter_code
_entity_poly.pdbx_strand_id
1 'polypeptide(L)'
;MDNKRISKLYYYYNGASAWGPDDLVVYMGHTSKTEFGSTSDWVAIGDLTEVYNGHFSVPAVEGWVEIVLDNPFIYNNTDNLIIAADENTNGSHNSGDFYCTSAATGRGLSVSDDIDNPDPADPPPSLAIQDAYPNVRLQFEDILDMALVSSRVTQKDTAIVTAGSTDRRIIGVEVVTSRAGLSNPISVTSFDFNLTTGDPGSAAAADIDSAKVYCTGVDPLFSTPTLFGAIEITGATSAFTVSGDKQLATEDTTFFWLTYDIADFATEFNVVDAQCTSFDTTRTGTGAAISTPTECVGSRTIRNALSGTYTIDADIATGGTNYQSFSDAINDLNYLGVKATGNGVTFHVDAGDNFTELPPPITATGTAVDSIIFRKDGTEANPVINATGMTGDAVVELRGGDYFIFDGIDAVQTDGAVTRGFYIHAASATNGCQHNRLINCTVTLAGDGSALYGVYLNFSATEPAGANSHNQFYDNTVQHASHGYYMVGNSESYDIGNEIGSLSGGGSSRICNLTGNDQDVYGVYFANQSELKVFNTAITNLTGDEDVYGVYTDTGNDNIFDIYSCDMDTLISSSSDVAGVYLISYESVGFAVVGNVYDNEIQGLRGASSAYGIYTRFTANFSDTTRRVNHFYRNKIHDLESLNAYGIYYSGYSLYRTKNIHNNMTP
;
A
#
# COMPACT_ATOMS: atom_id res chain seq x y z
N MET A 1 -12.23 7.96 -57.30
CA MET A 1 -13.47 7.78 -56.51
C MET A 1 -13.08 7.86 -55.06
N ASP A 2 -13.01 9.06 -54.52
CA ASP A 2 -12.46 9.25 -53.18
C ASP A 2 -13.47 8.71 -52.15
N ASN A 3 -12.96 8.15 -51.05
CA ASN A 3 -13.77 7.64 -49.93
C ASN A 3 -14.67 6.43 -50.23
N LYS A 4 -14.24 5.55 -51.14
CA LYS A 4 -14.92 4.28 -51.45
C LYS A 4 -14.05 3.08 -51.12
N ARG A 5 -14.68 1.97 -50.73
CA ARG A 5 -14.06 0.64 -50.59
C ARG A 5 -14.70 -0.35 -51.55
N ILE A 6 -13.94 -1.32 -52.03
CA ILE A 6 -14.45 -2.44 -52.82
C ILE A 6 -15.13 -3.41 -51.84
N SER A 7 -16.41 -3.69 -52.03
CA SER A 7 -17.18 -4.64 -51.20
C SER A 7 -17.46 -5.96 -51.89
N LYS A 8 -17.46 -5.97 -53.23
CA LYS A 8 -17.67 -7.19 -54.03
C LYS A 8 -16.78 -7.23 -55.26
N LEU A 9 -16.34 -8.43 -55.59
CA LEU A 9 -15.60 -8.78 -56.80
C LEU A 9 -16.48 -9.68 -57.66
N TYR A 10 -16.45 -9.50 -58.97
CA TYR A 10 -17.12 -10.40 -59.91
C TYR A 10 -16.17 -10.80 -61.03
N TYR A 11 -16.18 -12.08 -61.41
CA TYR A 11 -15.54 -12.59 -62.62
C TYR A 11 -16.61 -12.91 -63.67
N TYR A 12 -16.29 -12.75 -64.96
CA TYR A 12 -17.22 -13.06 -66.05
C TYR A 12 -17.03 -14.52 -66.51
N TYR A 13 -17.98 -15.39 -66.19
CA TYR A 13 -17.97 -16.84 -66.43
C TYR A 13 -18.64 -17.21 -67.77
N ASN A 14 -18.10 -18.21 -68.48
CA ASN A 14 -18.56 -18.63 -69.81
C ASN A 14 -19.88 -19.44 -69.81
N GLY A 15 -20.29 -19.98 -68.67
CA GLY A 15 -21.53 -20.74 -68.52
C GLY A 15 -21.52 -22.18 -69.06
N ALA A 16 -20.37 -22.72 -69.46
CA ALA A 16 -20.29 -24.01 -70.15
C ALA A 16 -20.70 -25.21 -69.26
N SER A 17 -20.44 -25.13 -67.95
CA SER A 17 -20.80 -26.16 -66.96
C SER A 17 -21.03 -25.54 -65.57
N ALA A 18 -21.55 -26.30 -64.62
CA ALA A 18 -21.57 -25.89 -63.21
C ALA A 18 -20.48 -26.66 -62.47
N TRP A 19 -19.78 -25.99 -61.55
CA TRP A 19 -18.77 -26.60 -60.69
C TRP A 19 -18.64 -25.86 -59.36
N GLY A 20 -17.87 -26.45 -58.44
CA GLY A 20 -17.76 -26.08 -57.04
C GLY A 20 -18.66 -26.93 -56.12
N PRO A 21 -18.63 -26.68 -54.80
CA PRO A 21 -17.83 -25.65 -54.15
C PRO A 21 -16.34 -25.98 -54.12
N ASP A 22 -15.54 -24.97 -54.42
CA ASP A 22 -14.08 -24.99 -54.34
C ASP A 22 -13.61 -24.00 -53.27
N ASP A 23 -12.54 -24.33 -52.56
CA ASP A 23 -11.90 -23.47 -51.57
C ASP A 23 -11.09 -22.37 -52.26
N LEU A 24 -11.51 -21.11 -52.08
CA LEU A 24 -10.91 -19.96 -52.73
C LEU A 24 -10.52 -18.90 -51.70
N VAL A 25 -9.26 -18.47 -51.75
CA VAL A 25 -8.77 -17.29 -51.04
C VAL A 25 -8.45 -16.19 -52.06
N VAL A 26 -8.93 -14.98 -51.80
CA VAL A 26 -8.65 -13.82 -52.65
C VAL A 26 -7.92 -12.76 -51.83
N TYR A 27 -6.84 -12.27 -52.40
CA TYR A 27 -6.06 -11.17 -51.85
C TYR A 27 -6.14 -9.95 -52.78
N MET A 28 -6.11 -8.75 -52.20
CA MET A 28 -6.01 -7.49 -52.94
C MET A 28 -4.88 -6.63 -52.38
N GLY A 29 -4.22 -5.87 -53.25
CA GLY A 29 -3.16 -4.96 -52.86
C GLY A 29 -3.02 -3.79 -53.83
N HIS A 30 -2.20 -2.82 -53.44
CA HIS A 30 -1.76 -1.74 -54.31
C HIS A 30 -0.39 -2.06 -54.88
N THR A 31 -0.16 -1.73 -56.14
CA THR A 31 1.14 -1.92 -56.77
C THR A 31 1.45 -0.80 -57.76
N SER A 32 2.73 -0.41 -57.83
CA SER A 32 3.22 0.51 -58.86
C SER A 32 3.50 -0.20 -60.20
N LYS A 33 3.44 -1.54 -60.25
CA LYS A 33 3.71 -2.32 -61.45
C LYS A 33 2.66 -2.06 -62.52
N THR A 34 3.08 -1.80 -63.75
CA THR A 34 2.21 -1.65 -64.93
C THR A 34 2.16 -2.92 -65.80
N GLU A 35 3.09 -3.84 -65.56
CA GLU A 35 3.23 -5.16 -66.19
C GLU A 35 4.06 -6.09 -65.29
N PHE A 36 4.01 -7.40 -65.55
CA PHE A 36 4.90 -8.40 -64.96
C PHE A 36 6.06 -8.68 -65.92
N GLY A 37 7.28 -8.38 -65.49
CA GLY A 37 8.47 -8.44 -66.36
C GLY A 37 9.15 -9.81 -66.43
N SER A 38 8.84 -10.73 -65.51
CA SER A 38 9.40 -12.08 -65.48
C SER A 38 8.42 -13.07 -64.83
N THR A 39 8.74 -14.37 -64.94
CA THR A 39 7.99 -15.47 -64.33
C THR A 39 8.11 -15.52 -62.80
N SER A 40 8.91 -14.61 -62.21
CA SER A 40 9.11 -14.49 -60.77
C SER A 40 8.82 -13.09 -60.23
N ASP A 41 8.04 -12.31 -60.96
CA ASP A 41 7.79 -10.89 -60.68
C ASP A 41 6.50 -10.64 -59.87
N TRP A 42 6.09 -11.62 -59.06
CA TRP A 42 4.87 -11.53 -58.24
C TRP A 42 4.99 -10.48 -57.13
N VAL A 43 3.85 -9.99 -56.64
CA VAL A 43 3.80 -9.11 -55.46
C VAL A 43 3.81 -10.00 -54.21
N ALA A 44 4.66 -9.67 -53.23
CA ALA A 44 4.78 -10.47 -52.01
C ALA A 44 3.47 -10.44 -51.20
N ILE A 45 3.08 -11.58 -50.61
CA ILE A 45 1.82 -11.69 -49.86
C ILE A 45 1.72 -10.70 -48.68
N GLY A 46 2.85 -10.30 -48.08
CA GLY A 46 2.90 -9.29 -47.02
C GLY A 46 2.50 -7.87 -47.47
N ASP A 47 2.48 -7.63 -48.79
CA ASP A 47 1.99 -6.39 -49.40
C ASP A 47 0.52 -6.51 -49.85
N LEU A 48 -0.14 -7.65 -49.59
CA LEU A 48 -1.53 -7.92 -49.94
C LEU A 48 -2.40 -8.08 -48.68
N THR A 49 -3.70 -7.84 -48.84
CA THR A 49 -4.72 -8.06 -47.81
C THR A 49 -5.62 -9.23 -48.22
N GLU A 50 -5.83 -10.21 -47.35
CA GLU A 50 -6.86 -11.24 -47.55
C GLU A 50 -8.25 -10.60 -47.47
N VAL A 51 -8.97 -10.61 -48.60
CA VAL A 51 -10.28 -9.96 -48.73
C VAL A 51 -11.44 -10.95 -48.77
N TYR A 52 -11.17 -12.22 -49.04
CA TYR A 52 -12.16 -13.30 -49.07
C TYR A 52 -11.48 -14.63 -48.79
N ASN A 53 -12.11 -15.46 -47.96
CA ASN A 53 -11.67 -16.83 -47.69
C ASN A 53 -12.89 -17.73 -47.50
N GLY A 54 -13.24 -18.49 -48.53
CA GLY A 54 -14.44 -19.31 -48.49
C GLY A 54 -14.68 -20.11 -49.75
N HIS A 55 -15.89 -20.65 -49.86
CA HIS A 55 -16.24 -21.57 -50.93
C HIS A 55 -16.80 -20.82 -52.14
N PHE A 56 -16.27 -21.10 -53.33
CA PHE A 56 -16.69 -20.49 -54.59
C PHE A 56 -17.37 -21.53 -55.49
N SER A 57 -18.42 -21.12 -56.21
CA SER A 57 -19.15 -21.99 -57.14
C SER A 57 -19.67 -21.19 -58.32
N VAL A 58 -19.78 -21.83 -59.48
CA VAL A 58 -20.32 -21.20 -60.69
C VAL A 58 -21.51 -22.00 -61.26
N PRO A 59 -22.53 -21.32 -61.79
CA PRO A 59 -23.66 -21.98 -62.45
C PRO A 59 -23.37 -22.31 -63.92
N ALA A 60 -24.08 -23.27 -64.50
CA ALA A 60 -24.08 -23.55 -65.95
C ALA A 60 -24.85 -22.48 -66.75
N VAL A 61 -24.55 -21.21 -66.52
CA VAL A 61 -25.16 -20.03 -67.14
C VAL A 61 -24.07 -18.96 -67.32
N GLU A 62 -23.97 -18.40 -68.52
CA GLU A 62 -23.02 -17.32 -68.81
C GLU A 62 -23.38 -16.07 -67.99
N GLY A 63 -22.40 -15.43 -67.36
CA GLY A 63 -22.63 -14.17 -66.66
C GLY A 63 -21.59 -13.81 -65.59
N TRP A 64 -21.91 -12.78 -64.82
CA TRP A 64 -21.09 -12.32 -63.70
C TRP A 64 -21.33 -13.19 -62.46
N VAL A 65 -20.30 -13.88 -62.00
CA VAL A 65 -20.32 -14.64 -60.74
C VAL A 65 -19.76 -13.78 -59.61
N GLU A 66 -20.46 -13.75 -58.47
CA GLU A 66 -20.23 -12.82 -57.35
C GLU A 66 -19.33 -13.44 -56.27
N ILE A 67 -18.41 -12.63 -55.75
CA ILE A 67 -17.66 -12.86 -54.52
C ILE A 67 -17.92 -11.65 -53.61
N VAL A 68 -18.53 -11.88 -52.45
CA VAL A 68 -18.72 -10.85 -51.40
C VAL A 68 -17.48 -10.87 -50.52
N LEU A 69 -16.80 -9.73 -50.37
CA LEU A 69 -15.55 -9.67 -49.61
C LEU A 69 -15.85 -9.68 -48.10
N ASP A 70 -15.17 -10.55 -47.36
CA ASP A 70 -15.19 -10.58 -45.88
C ASP A 70 -14.55 -9.32 -45.31
N ASN A 71 -13.45 -8.89 -45.93
CA ASN A 71 -12.75 -7.65 -45.62
C ASN A 71 -12.77 -6.71 -46.84
N PRO A 72 -13.73 -5.77 -46.93
CA PRO A 72 -13.79 -4.80 -48.02
C PRO A 72 -12.48 -4.00 -48.19
N PHE A 73 -11.98 -3.89 -49.41
CA PHE A 73 -10.66 -3.34 -49.71
C PHE A 73 -10.69 -1.84 -50.00
N ILE A 74 -9.87 -1.03 -49.31
CA ILE A 74 -9.77 0.41 -49.56
C ILE A 74 -8.86 0.64 -50.79
N TYR A 75 -9.44 1.04 -51.92
CA TYR A 75 -8.66 1.36 -53.11
C TYR A 75 -8.21 2.82 -53.09
N ASN A 76 -6.90 3.06 -53.21
CA ASN A 76 -6.33 4.41 -53.08
C ASN A 76 -6.50 5.29 -54.34
N ASN A 77 -7.13 4.76 -55.39
CA ASN A 77 -7.37 5.42 -56.69
C ASN A 77 -6.11 5.96 -57.41
N THR A 78 -4.92 5.61 -56.93
CA THR A 78 -3.66 6.17 -57.43
C THR A 78 -2.78 5.07 -57.99
N ASP A 79 -2.57 4.01 -57.21
CA ASP A 79 -1.78 2.85 -57.61
C ASP A 79 -2.62 1.85 -58.40
N ASN A 80 -1.96 0.92 -59.10
CA ASN A 80 -2.67 -0.16 -59.76
C ASN A 80 -3.18 -1.16 -58.71
N LEU A 81 -4.36 -1.74 -58.94
CA LEU A 81 -4.92 -2.82 -58.13
C LEU A 81 -4.32 -4.16 -58.57
N ILE A 82 -3.77 -4.92 -57.62
CA ILE A 82 -3.48 -6.35 -57.80
C ILE A 82 -4.58 -7.16 -57.12
N ILE A 83 -5.06 -8.20 -57.81
CA ILE A 83 -6.00 -9.20 -57.28
C ILE A 83 -5.33 -10.55 -57.48
N ALA A 84 -5.01 -11.23 -56.39
CA ALA A 84 -4.47 -12.59 -56.42
C ALA A 84 -5.55 -13.55 -55.94
N ALA A 85 -5.75 -14.65 -56.68
CA ALA A 85 -6.70 -15.70 -56.37
C ALA A 85 -5.93 -17.00 -56.17
N ASP A 86 -6.18 -17.65 -55.05
CA ASP A 86 -5.56 -18.90 -54.63
C ASP A 86 -6.65 -19.95 -54.43
N GLU A 87 -6.69 -20.93 -55.34
CA GLU A 87 -7.69 -21.98 -55.37
C GLU A 87 -7.06 -23.25 -54.80
N ASN A 88 -7.65 -23.78 -53.73
CA ASN A 88 -7.04 -24.74 -52.81
C ASN A 88 -7.66 -26.16 -52.92
N THR A 89 -8.59 -26.38 -53.85
CA THR A 89 -9.32 -27.65 -54.00
C THR A 89 -8.54 -28.62 -54.88
N ASN A 90 -8.41 -29.87 -54.44
CA ASN A 90 -7.72 -30.89 -55.23
C ASN A 90 -8.51 -31.27 -56.50
N GLY A 91 -7.88 -31.09 -57.67
CA GLY A 91 -8.43 -31.41 -58.99
C GLY A 91 -8.41 -30.19 -59.91
N SER A 92 -8.92 -30.36 -61.14
CA SER A 92 -9.02 -29.25 -62.09
C SER A 92 -10.36 -29.24 -62.82
N HIS A 93 -10.74 -28.03 -63.25
CA HIS A 93 -11.87 -27.79 -64.14
C HIS A 93 -11.42 -27.59 -65.58
N ASN A 94 -12.38 -27.34 -66.47
CA ASN A 94 -12.07 -27.06 -67.87
C ASN A 94 -11.25 -25.76 -68.01
N SER A 95 -10.35 -25.74 -68.98
CA SER A 95 -9.60 -24.53 -69.31
C SER A 95 -10.47 -23.54 -70.09
N GLY A 96 -10.27 -22.24 -69.84
CA GLY A 96 -11.00 -21.17 -70.53
C GLY A 96 -12.39 -20.86 -69.97
N ASP A 97 -12.60 -21.15 -68.69
CA ASP A 97 -13.87 -21.00 -68.00
C ASP A 97 -14.27 -19.54 -67.70
N PHE A 98 -13.28 -18.66 -67.56
CA PHE A 98 -13.48 -17.23 -67.35
C PHE A 98 -13.01 -16.42 -68.56
N TYR A 99 -13.81 -15.42 -68.93
CA TYR A 99 -13.44 -14.50 -70.00
C TYR A 99 -12.34 -13.54 -69.55
N CYS A 100 -11.35 -13.36 -70.43
CA CYS A 100 -10.26 -12.41 -70.25
C CYS A 100 -10.23 -11.41 -71.40
N THR A 101 -9.65 -10.24 -71.15
CA THR A 101 -9.31 -9.26 -72.19
C THR A 101 -7.83 -9.35 -72.51
N SER A 102 -7.48 -9.45 -73.80
CA SER A 102 -6.08 -9.47 -74.24
C SER A 102 -5.37 -8.13 -73.98
N ALA A 103 -4.08 -8.20 -73.71
CA ALA A 103 -3.20 -7.07 -73.46
C ALA A 103 -1.95 -7.15 -74.34
N ALA A 104 -1.25 -6.02 -74.53
CA ALA A 104 0.00 -5.96 -75.28
C ALA A 104 1.24 -6.35 -74.44
N THR A 105 1.06 -6.54 -73.14
CA THR A 105 2.10 -6.81 -72.14
C THR A 105 1.60 -7.83 -71.11
N GLY A 106 2.51 -8.37 -70.30
CA GLY A 106 2.17 -9.33 -69.24
C GLY A 106 1.33 -8.69 -68.14
N ARG A 107 0.04 -9.01 -68.09
CA ARG A 107 -0.94 -8.45 -67.15
C ARG A 107 -1.46 -9.44 -66.12
N GLY A 108 -1.03 -10.70 -66.20
CA GLY A 108 -1.26 -11.71 -65.18
C GLY A 108 -0.06 -12.65 -65.04
N LEU A 109 0.03 -13.29 -63.88
CA LEU A 109 0.86 -14.46 -63.63
C LEU A 109 -0.07 -15.60 -63.20
N SER A 110 0.21 -16.81 -63.64
CA SER A 110 -0.59 -17.98 -63.26
C SER A 110 0.29 -19.21 -63.09
N VAL A 111 -0.05 -20.03 -62.11
CA VAL A 111 0.48 -21.39 -61.92
C VAL A 111 -0.70 -22.28 -61.53
N SER A 112 -0.64 -23.55 -61.93
CA SER A 112 -1.65 -24.55 -61.61
C SER A 112 -0.96 -25.89 -61.43
N ASP A 113 -1.32 -26.64 -60.40
CA ASP A 113 -0.84 -27.99 -60.16
C ASP A 113 -2.01 -28.83 -59.61
N ASP A 114 -2.24 -30.01 -60.19
CA ASP A 114 -3.37 -30.88 -59.84
C ASP A 114 -3.10 -31.69 -58.54
N ILE A 115 -1.89 -31.63 -57.98
CA ILE A 115 -1.44 -32.46 -56.85
C ILE A 115 -0.89 -31.59 -55.72
N ASP A 116 0.01 -30.66 -56.03
CA ASP A 116 0.71 -29.84 -55.04
C ASP A 116 0.21 -28.39 -55.08
N ASN A 117 -0.70 -28.03 -54.16
CA ASN A 117 -1.26 -26.68 -54.07
C ASN A 117 -0.16 -25.59 -53.90
N PRO A 118 -0.02 -24.63 -54.84
CA PRO A 118 1.00 -23.58 -54.75
C PRO A 118 0.81 -22.70 -53.51
N ASP A 119 1.88 -22.51 -52.71
CA ASP A 119 1.84 -21.62 -51.55
C ASP A 119 1.94 -20.14 -51.99
N PRO A 120 0.94 -19.28 -51.73
CA PRO A 120 1.02 -17.86 -52.05
C PRO A 120 2.14 -17.10 -51.33
N ALA A 121 2.64 -17.60 -50.20
CA ALA A 121 3.78 -17.02 -49.48
C ALA A 121 5.14 -17.42 -50.09
N ASP A 122 5.21 -18.52 -50.84
CA ASP A 122 6.39 -18.98 -51.57
C ASP A 122 6.05 -19.53 -52.97
N PRO A 123 5.62 -18.68 -53.92
CA PRO A 123 5.20 -19.14 -55.24
C PRO A 123 6.33 -19.82 -56.03
N PRO A 124 6.05 -20.89 -56.80
CA PRO A 124 7.05 -21.54 -57.64
C PRO A 124 7.72 -20.55 -58.62
N PRO A 125 9.05 -20.60 -58.85
CA PRO A 125 9.78 -19.57 -59.62
C PRO A 125 9.48 -19.54 -61.14
N SER A 126 8.60 -20.41 -61.64
CA SER A 126 8.28 -20.59 -63.06
C SER A 126 6.78 -20.39 -63.36
N LEU A 127 6.19 -19.26 -62.94
CA LEU A 127 4.82 -18.92 -63.33
C LEU A 127 4.72 -18.61 -64.83
N ALA A 128 3.54 -18.82 -65.41
CA ALA A 128 3.25 -18.40 -66.77
C ALA A 128 2.84 -16.91 -66.80
N ILE A 129 3.53 -16.11 -67.63
CA ILE A 129 3.12 -14.74 -67.94
C ILE A 129 1.93 -14.79 -68.88
N GLN A 130 0.87 -14.06 -68.53
CA GLN A 130 -0.35 -13.93 -69.31
C GLN A 130 -0.43 -12.54 -69.93
N ASP A 131 -0.45 -12.46 -71.26
CA ASP A 131 -0.73 -11.23 -72.02
C ASP A 131 -2.24 -10.92 -72.06
N ALA A 132 -2.89 -11.06 -70.90
CA ALA A 132 -4.31 -10.84 -70.69
C ALA A 132 -4.60 -10.57 -69.21
N TYR A 133 -5.75 -9.97 -68.91
CA TYR A 133 -6.26 -9.84 -67.55
C TYR A 133 -7.72 -10.32 -67.49
N PRO A 134 -8.17 -10.85 -66.35
CA PRO A 134 -9.53 -11.33 -66.20
C PRO A 134 -10.54 -10.19 -66.34
N ASN A 135 -11.69 -10.47 -66.97
CA ASN A 135 -12.79 -9.53 -67.02
C ASN A 135 -13.45 -9.47 -65.63
N VAL A 136 -13.16 -8.41 -64.90
CA VAL A 136 -13.69 -8.19 -63.55
C VAL A 136 -14.66 -7.03 -63.49
N ARG A 137 -15.64 -7.13 -62.59
CA ARG A 137 -16.46 -6.00 -62.14
C ARG A 137 -16.22 -5.83 -60.63
N LEU A 138 -16.13 -4.58 -60.18
CA LEU A 138 -15.91 -4.23 -58.78
C LEU A 138 -17.10 -3.40 -58.29
N GLN A 139 -17.69 -3.78 -57.14
CA GLN A 139 -18.69 -2.95 -56.48
C GLN A 139 -18.02 -2.09 -55.41
N PHE A 140 -18.25 -0.78 -55.50
CA PHE A 140 -17.77 0.19 -54.52
C PHE A 140 -18.89 0.60 -53.57
N GLU A 141 -18.56 0.72 -52.29
CA GLU A 141 -19.43 1.25 -51.23
C GLU A 141 -18.76 2.41 -50.51
N ASP A 142 -19.57 3.22 -49.82
CA ASP A 142 -19.05 4.31 -48.98
C ASP A 142 -18.23 3.77 -47.81
N ILE A 143 -17.11 4.43 -47.55
CA ILE A 143 -16.41 4.31 -46.28
C ILE A 143 -17.22 5.12 -45.25
N LEU A 144 -17.65 4.48 -44.17
CA LEU A 144 -18.37 5.16 -43.08
C LEU A 144 -17.38 6.03 -42.27
N ASP A 145 -17.80 7.23 -41.87
CA ASP A 145 -17.00 8.08 -40.97
C ASP A 145 -17.02 7.52 -39.53
N MET A 146 -15.96 7.79 -38.77
CA MET A 146 -15.96 7.63 -37.30
C MET A 146 -17.08 8.46 -36.67
N ALA A 147 -17.82 7.88 -35.71
CA ALA A 147 -18.91 8.55 -35.00
C ALA A 147 -18.75 8.43 -33.47
N LEU A 148 -19.27 9.40 -32.72
CA LEU A 148 -19.43 9.30 -31.27
C LEU A 148 -20.61 8.35 -30.97
N VAL A 149 -20.39 7.39 -30.06
CA VAL A 149 -21.40 6.39 -29.66
C VAL A 149 -22.03 6.77 -28.33
N SER A 150 -21.20 7.02 -27.31
CA SER A 150 -21.65 7.39 -25.97
C SER A 150 -20.56 8.12 -25.20
N SER A 151 -20.95 8.75 -24.09
CA SER A 151 -20.02 9.27 -23.09
C SER A 151 -20.55 9.02 -21.68
N ARG A 152 -19.65 8.90 -20.72
CA ARG A 152 -19.99 8.69 -19.30
C ARG A 152 -19.02 9.43 -18.38
N VAL A 153 -19.53 10.03 -17.31
CA VAL A 153 -18.71 10.57 -16.22
C VAL A 153 -18.72 9.59 -15.04
N THR A 154 -17.58 9.42 -14.38
CA THR A 154 -17.46 8.59 -13.17
C THR A 154 -16.65 9.30 -12.10
N GLN A 155 -17.03 9.12 -10.83
CA GLN A 155 -16.21 9.45 -9.66
C GLN A 155 -16.04 8.17 -8.86
N LYS A 156 -14.86 7.56 -8.94
CA LYS A 156 -14.55 6.32 -8.21
C LYS A 156 -13.73 6.57 -6.95
N ASP A 157 -13.26 7.80 -6.76
CA ASP A 157 -12.36 8.19 -5.69
C ASP A 157 -13.03 9.21 -4.78
N THR A 158 -13.32 8.80 -3.56
CA THR A 158 -13.86 9.68 -2.50
C THR A 158 -12.89 9.82 -1.35
N ALA A 159 -11.65 9.33 -1.50
CA ALA A 159 -10.63 9.48 -0.46
C ALA A 159 -10.30 10.95 -0.26
N ILE A 160 -9.88 11.30 0.95
CA ILE A 160 -9.42 12.64 1.31
C ILE A 160 -8.36 13.16 0.31
N VAL A 161 -8.35 14.48 0.09
CA VAL A 161 -7.24 15.18 -0.55
C VAL A 161 -6.55 16.09 0.47
N THR A 162 -5.25 16.27 0.34
CA THR A 162 -4.50 17.16 1.21
C THR A 162 -4.23 18.51 0.56
N ALA A 163 -4.23 19.59 1.34
CA ALA A 163 -3.82 20.90 0.82
C ALA A 163 -2.39 20.84 0.26
N GLY A 164 -2.15 21.55 -0.84
CA GLY A 164 -0.86 21.54 -1.56
C GLY A 164 -0.60 20.29 -2.41
N SER A 165 -1.53 19.32 -2.45
CA SER A 165 -1.35 18.12 -3.27
C SER A 165 -1.70 18.39 -4.75
N THR A 166 -0.88 17.86 -5.66
CA THR A 166 -1.04 18.06 -7.11
C THR A 166 -1.67 16.86 -7.80
N ASP A 167 -2.30 17.08 -8.95
CA ASP A 167 -2.86 16.05 -9.84
C ASP A 167 -3.82 15.09 -9.13
N ARG A 168 -4.59 15.58 -8.15
CA ARG A 168 -5.59 14.78 -7.44
C ARG A 168 -6.79 14.55 -8.34
N ARG A 169 -6.98 13.30 -8.80
CA ARG A 169 -8.14 12.90 -9.60
C ARG A 169 -9.47 13.24 -8.90
N ILE A 170 -10.39 13.84 -9.65
CA ILE A 170 -11.74 14.21 -9.22
C ILE A 170 -12.76 13.34 -9.96
N ILE A 171 -12.82 13.44 -11.29
CA ILE A 171 -13.73 12.63 -12.13
C ILE A 171 -12.99 12.04 -13.34
N GLY A 172 -13.50 10.93 -13.86
CA GLY A 172 -13.15 10.35 -15.14
C GLY A 172 -14.25 10.58 -16.18
N VAL A 173 -13.87 10.85 -17.43
CA VAL A 173 -14.78 10.98 -18.57
C VAL A 173 -14.43 9.93 -19.61
N GLU A 174 -15.37 9.04 -19.88
CA GLU A 174 -15.30 7.96 -20.86
C GLU A 174 -15.94 8.44 -22.16
N VAL A 175 -15.23 8.33 -23.30
CA VAL A 175 -15.74 8.69 -24.63
C VAL A 175 -15.65 7.49 -25.56
N VAL A 176 -16.80 6.97 -25.99
CA VAL A 176 -16.91 5.76 -26.82
C VAL A 176 -17.17 6.15 -28.26
N THR A 177 -16.46 5.52 -29.20
CA THR A 177 -16.60 5.79 -30.63
C THR A 177 -16.93 4.53 -31.42
N SER A 178 -17.59 4.70 -32.57
CA SER A 178 -18.02 3.60 -33.42
C SER A 178 -16.87 3.08 -34.27
N ARG A 179 -16.97 1.81 -34.67
CA ARG A 179 -16.16 1.28 -35.77
C ARG A 179 -16.57 1.96 -37.08
N ALA A 180 -15.63 2.55 -37.82
CA ALA A 180 -15.72 2.61 -39.28
C ALA A 180 -14.41 3.05 -39.94
N GLY A 181 -14.16 2.53 -41.15
CA GLY A 181 -12.91 2.65 -41.89
C GLY A 181 -12.36 4.07 -41.98
N LEU A 182 -11.18 4.27 -41.38
CA LEU A 182 -10.05 5.14 -41.74
C LEU A 182 -10.25 6.53 -42.38
N SER A 183 -11.47 7.09 -42.45
CA SER A 183 -11.73 8.44 -42.95
C SER A 183 -12.24 9.34 -41.83
N ASN A 184 -11.61 10.52 -41.69
CA ASN A 184 -12.01 11.60 -40.77
C ASN A 184 -12.01 11.23 -39.26
N PRO A 185 -10.83 10.98 -38.64
CA PRO A 185 -10.74 10.70 -37.21
C PRO A 185 -11.27 11.87 -36.37
N ILE A 186 -11.88 11.56 -35.23
CA ILE A 186 -12.39 12.54 -34.27
C ILE A 186 -11.32 12.80 -33.20
N SER A 187 -10.97 14.07 -33.00
CA SER A 187 -10.23 14.50 -31.81
C SER A 187 -11.15 15.29 -30.88
N VAL A 188 -10.97 15.11 -29.58
CA VAL A 188 -11.54 16.00 -28.56
C VAL A 188 -10.68 17.25 -28.47
N THR A 189 -11.32 18.42 -28.41
CA THR A 189 -10.66 19.73 -28.42
C THR A 189 -10.85 20.52 -27.12
N SER A 190 -11.88 20.20 -26.34
CA SER A 190 -12.13 20.83 -25.04
C SER A 190 -13.04 19.96 -24.18
N PHE A 191 -12.96 20.17 -22.87
CA PHE A 191 -13.96 19.76 -21.89
C PHE A 191 -14.42 20.96 -21.09
N ASP A 192 -15.72 21.09 -20.87
CA ASP A 192 -16.32 22.09 -20.01
C ASP A 192 -16.74 21.46 -18.68
N PHE A 193 -16.38 22.13 -17.59
CA PHE A 193 -16.64 21.69 -16.24
C PHE A 193 -17.28 22.79 -15.40
N ASN A 194 -18.10 22.39 -14.43
CA ASN A 194 -18.52 23.22 -13.30
C ASN A 194 -17.83 22.72 -12.03
N LEU A 195 -17.50 23.65 -11.14
CA LEU A 195 -17.26 23.31 -9.74
C LEU A 195 -18.63 23.02 -9.10
N THR A 196 -18.85 21.80 -8.62
CA THR A 196 -20.09 21.42 -7.93
C THR A 196 -19.97 21.76 -6.45
N THR A 197 -20.99 22.42 -5.90
CA THR A 197 -21.04 22.85 -4.49
C THR A 197 -22.00 21.99 -3.67
N GLY A 198 -22.17 20.71 -4.04
CA GLY A 198 -23.28 19.83 -3.66
C GLY A 198 -23.48 19.53 -2.15
N ASP A 199 -22.66 20.07 -1.25
CA ASP A 199 -22.81 19.94 0.22
C ASP A 199 -22.55 21.27 0.94
N PRO A 200 -23.12 21.51 2.15
CA PRO A 200 -22.88 22.72 2.93
C PRO A 200 -21.45 22.71 3.50
N GLY A 201 -20.48 23.16 2.67
CA GLY A 201 -19.03 23.20 2.93
C GLY A 201 -18.23 23.34 1.63
N SER A 202 -18.83 23.98 0.62
CA SER A 202 -18.38 24.02 -0.78
C SER A 202 -16.88 24.31 -0.96
N ALA A 203 -16.21 23.59 -1.87
CA ALA A 203 -14.95 24.08 -2.46
C ALA A 203 -15.18 25.49 -2.98
N ALA A 204 -14.54 26.45 -2.34
CA ALA A 204 -14.36 27.74 -2.99
C ALA A 204 -13.38 27.50 -4.13
N ALA A 205 -13.53 28.21 -5.23
CA ALA A 205 -12.48 28.29 -6.24
C ALA A 205 -11.13 28.82 -5.69
N ALA A 206 -11.09 29.23 -4.42
CA ALA A 206 -9.90 29.54 -3.66
C ALA A 206 -9.16 28.29 -3.11
N ASP A 207 -9.79 27.13 -3.02
CA ASP A 207 -9.16 25.90 -2.52
C ASP A 207 -8.47 25.07 -3.62
N ILE A 208 -8.60 25.50 -4.88
CA ILE A 208 -8.06 24.84 -6.06
C ILE A 208 -7.14 25.83 -6.78
N ASP A 209 -5.88 25.46 -6.98
CA ASP A 209 -4.92 26.27 -7.75
C ASP A 209 -5.12 26.07 -9.25
N SER A 210 -5.18 24.80 -9.70
CA SER A 210 -5.33 24.48 -11.12
C SER A 210 -6.18 23.25 -11.37
N ALA A 211 -6.78 23.18 -12.56
CA ALA A 211 -7.51 22.04 -13.06
C ALA A 211 -6.83 21.49 -14.32
N LYS A 212 -6.55 20.19 -14.34
CA LYS A 212 -5.86 19.52 -15.45
C LYS A 212 -6.65 18.31 -15.91
N VAL A 213 -6.66 18.09 -17.22
CA VAL A 213 -7.22 16.87 -17.81
C VAL A 213 -6.07 16.02 -18.32
N TYR A 214 -6.02 14.75 -17.92
CA TYR A 214 -5.11 13.73 -18.43
C TYR A 214 -5.85 12.73 -19.31
N CYS A 215 -5.15 12.06 -20.24
CA CYS A 215 -5.74 11.03 -21.09
C CYS A 215 -4.93 9.73 -21.03
N THR A 216 -5.57 8.60 -20.74
CA THR A 216 -4.91 7.28 -20.65
C THR A 216 -5.17 6.40 -21.86
N GLY A 217 -5.74 6.97 -22.93
CA GLY A 217 -6.12 6.22 -24.12
C GLY A 217 -7.19 5.21 -23.76
N VAL A 218 -6.93 3.92 -24.03
CA VAL A 218 -7.86 2.81 -23.76
C VAL A 218 -7.63 2.16 -22.39
N ASP A 219 -6.63 2.62 -21.61
CA ASP A 219 -6.38 2.12 -20.26
C ASP A 219 -7.39 2.74 -19.27
N PRO A 220 -8.22 1.93 -18.58
CA PRO A 220 -9.20 2.42 -17.62
C PRO A 220 -8.59 2.87 -16.28
N LEU A 221 -7.27 2.77 -16.09
CA LEU A 221 -6.57 3.22 -14.88
C LEU A 221 -6.00 4.63 -15.05
N PHE A 222 -6.23 5.49 -14.05
CA PHE A 222 -5.70 6.86 -14.04
C PHE A 222 -4.16 6.87 -13.98
N SER A 223 -3.55 7.70 -14.81
CA SER A 223 -2.13 8.05 -14.77
C SER A 223 -1.90 9.45 -15.36
N THR A 224 -0.80 10.09 -15.00
CA THR A 224 -0.41 11.45 -15.42
C THR A 224 0.57 11.59 -16.62
N PRO A 225 1.08 10.56 -17.32
CA PRO A 225 2.05 10.75 -18.40
C PRO A 225 1.57 11.60 -19.60
N THR A 226 0.27 11.62 -19.89
CA THR A 226 -0.28 12.31 -21.07
C THR A 226 -1.27 13.38 -20.64
N LEU A 227 -0.79 14.63 -20.58
CA LEU A 227 -1.61 15.80 -20.31
C LEU A 227 -2.42 16.17 -21.57
N PHE A 228 -3.73 16.30 -21.43
CA PHE A 228 -4.62 16.84 -22.47
C PHE A 228 -4.61 18.37 -22.45
N GLY A 229 -4.75 18.97 -21.26
CA GLY A 229 -4.77 20.42 -21.07
C GLY A 229 -4.83 20.81 -19.60
N ALA A 230 -4.61 22.09 -19.30
CA ALA A 230 -4.61 22.64 -17.96
C ALA A 230 -5.13 24.10 -17.94
N ILE A 231 -5.70 24.52 -16.82
CA ILE A 231 -6.12 25.89 -16.55
C ILE A 231 -5.90 26.24 -15.08
N GLU A 232 -5.52 27.49 -14.79
CA GLU A 232 -5.50 28.03 -13.43
C GLU A 232 -6.93 28.35 -12.97
N ILE A 233 -7.26 27.96 -11.75
CA ILE A 233 -8.52 28.28 -11.10
C ILE A 233 -8.30 29.52 -10.22
N THR A 234 -9.27 30.44 -10.23
CA THR A 234 -9.20 31.68 -9.46
C THR A 234 -10.45 31.84 -8.62
N GLY A 235 -10.39 32.57 -7.50
CA GLY A 235 -11.46 32.64 -6.49
C GLY A 235 -12.88 33.05 -6.93
N ALA A 236 -13.10 33.40 -8.20
CA ALA A 236 -14.41 33.69 -8.79
C ALA A 236 -14.88 32.67 -9.86
N THR A 237 -14.11 31.62 -10.13
CA THR A 237 -14.42 30.61 -11.14
C THR A 237 -15.52 29.68 -10.63
N SER A 238 -16.66 29.59 -11.31
CA SER A 238 -17.68 28.56 -11.04
C SER A 238 -17.79 27.52 -12.16
N ALA A 239 -17.26 27.86 -13.33
CA ALA A 239 -17.20 27.03 -14.52
C ALA A 239 -15.91 27.33 -15.28
N PHE A 240 -15.33 26.32 -15.93
CA PHE A 240 -14.08 26.44 -16.67
C PHE A 240 -14.02 25.46 -17.83
N THR A 241 -13.22 25.79 -18.83
CA THR A 241 -12.98 24.96 -20.00
C THR A 241 -11.50 24.58 -20.03
N VAL A 242 -11.22 23.28 -20.20
CA VAL A 242 -9.87 22.78 -20.44
C VAL A 242 -9.75 22.41 -21.92
N SER A 243 -8.93 23.15 -22.66
CA SER A 243 -8.68 22.90 -24.08
C SER A 243 -7.47 21.97 -24.29
N GLY A 244 -7.51 21.18 -25.35
CA GLY A 244 -6.44 20.27 -25.75
C GLY A 244 -6.63 19.79 -27.18
N ASP A 245 -5.85 18.80 -27.59
CA ASP A 245 -6.05 18.09 -28.87
C ASP A 245 -5.69 16.62 -28.67
N LYS A 246 -6.70 15.76 -28.67
CA LYS A 246 -6.50 14.32 -28.54
C LYS A 246 -7.42 13.54 -29.45
N GLN A 247 -6.82 12.86 -30.42
CA GLN A 247 -7.52 11.89 -31.25
C GLN A 247 -8.04 10.73 -30.41
N LEU A 248 -9.32 10.40 -30.57
CA LEU A 248 -9.98 9.30 -29.88
C LEU A 248 -9.52 7.95 -30.45
N ALA A 249 -9.49 6.92 -29.60
CA ALA A 249 -9.24 5.55 -30.00
C ALA A 249 -10.35 5.01 -30.90
N THR A 250 -9.99 4.16 -31.87
CA THR A 250 -10.93 3.54 -32.81
C THR A 250 -11.55 2.29 -32.19
N GLU A 251 -12.88 2.15 -32.27
CA GLU A 251 -13.61 0.96 -31.77
C GLU A 251 -13.37 0.71 -30.26
N ASP A 252 -13.15 1.77 -29.50
CA ASP A 252 -12.82 1.66 -28.09
C ASP A 252 -13.31 2.88 -27.28
N THR A 253 -13.13 2.80 -25.97
CA THR A 253 -13.35 3.87 -25.01
C THR A 253 -12.06 4.62 -24.81
N THR A 254 -12.08 5.94 -25.02
CA THR A 254 -10.98 6.82 -24.61
C THR A 254 -11.28 7.40 -23.24
N PHE A 255 -10.35 7.23 -22.29
CA PHE A 255 -10.46 7.69 -20.91
C PHE A 255 -9.74 9.03 -20.72
N PHE A 256 -10.46 10.00 -20.16
CA PHE A 256 -9.96 11.29 -19.72
C PHE A 256 -10.19 11.46 -18.21
N TRP A 257 -9.34 12.23 -17.54
CA TRP A 257 -9.36 12.36 -16.09
C TRP A 257 -9.17 13.82 -15.69
N LEU A 258 -10.19 14.40 -15.06
CA LEU A 258 -10.05 15.71 -14.42
C LEU A 258 -9.33 15.52 -13.08
N THR A 259 -8.34 16.36 -12.85
CA THR A 259 -7.57 16.45 -11.62
C THR A 259 -7.52 17.90 -11.15
N TYR A 260 -7.39 18.09 -9.84
CA TYR A 260 -7.10 19.38 -9.23
C TYR A 260 -5.73 19.37 -8.57
N ASP A 261 -5.03 20.49 -8.69
CA ASP A 261 -4.01 20.89 -7.73
C ASP A 261 -4.71 21.63 -6.59
N ILE A 262 -4.63 21.09 -5.38
CA ILE A 262 -5.28 21.68 -4.19
C ILE A 262 -4.38 22.78 -3.65
N ALA A 263 -4.93 23.97 -3.42
CA ALA A 263 -4.17 25.12 -2.94
C ALA A 263 -3.49 24.82 -1.59
N ASP A 264 -2.30 25.39 -1.34
CA ASP A 264 -1.57 25.24 -0.06
C ASP A 264 -2.36 25.78 1.14
N PHE A 265 -3.22 26.76 0.88
CA PHE A 265 -4.08 27.43 1.86
C PHE A 265 -5.54 26.97 1.79
N ALA A 266 -5.80 25.84 1.10
CA ALA A 266 -7.13 25.27 1.02
C ALA A 266 -7.72 25.04 2.43
N THR A 267 -8.97 25.43 2.60
CA THR A 267 -9.66 25.39 3.87
C THR A 267 -9.96 23.94 4.24
N GLU A 268 -9.59 23.54 5.46
CA GLU A 268 -9.87 22.19 5.95
C GLU A 268 -11.38 21.93 6.04
N PHE A 269 -11.79 20.69 5.74
CA PHE A 269 -13.18 20.23 5.67
C PHE A 269 -14.01 20.77 4.50
N ASN A 270 -13.46 21.66 3.67
CA ASN A 270 -14.10 21.96 2.39
C ASN A 270 -14.05 20.72 1.47
N VAL A 271 -15.02 20.60 0.58
CA VAL A 271 -15.12 19.45 -0.35
C VAL A 271 -14.81 19.88 -1.77
N VAL A 272 -13.91 19.18 -2.47
CA VAL A 272 -13.69 19.36 -3.91
C VAL A 272 -14.49 18.35 -4.71
N ASP A 273 -15.13 18.85 -5.75
CA ASP A 273 -15.93 18.05 -6.69
C ASP A 273 -16.00 18.73 -8.06
N ALA A 274 -16.51 18.00 -9.06
CA ALA A 274 -16.67 18.51 -10.42
C ALA A 274 -17.85 17.89 -11.15
N GLN A 275 -18.46 18.68 -12.03
CA GLN A 275 -19.37 18.18 -13.06
C GLN A 275 -18.79 18.47 -14.44
N CYS A 276 -18.62 17.44 -15.27
CA CYS A 276 -18.39 17.62 -16.70
C CYS A 276 -19.73 17.92 -17.39
N THR A 277 -19.86 19.09 -18.01
CA THR A 277 -21.11 19.53 -18.66
C THR A 277 -21.14 19.21 -20.15
N SER A 278 -20.00 19.32 -20.82
CA SER A 278 -19.86 19.12 -22.27
C SER A 278 -18.39 18.89 -22.66
N PHE A 279 -18.17 18.45 -23.89
CA PHE A 279 -16.86 18.43 -24.55
C PHE A 279 -17.04 18.73 -26.04
N ASP A 280 -16.08 19.40 -26.67
CA ASP A 280 -16.07 19.64 -28.11
C ASP A 280 -15.14 18.69 -28.86
N THR A 281 -15.39 18.53 -30.15
CA THR A 281 -14.55 17.72 -31.03
C THR A 281 -14.24 18.45 -32.35
N THR A 282 -13.26 17.94 -33.10
CA THR A 282 -12.87 18.44 -34.44
C THR A 282 -14.01 18.42 -35.47
N ARG A 283 -15.10 17.69 -35.22
CA ARG A 283 -16.30 17.70 -36.06
C ARG A 283 -17.33 18.67 -35.47
N THR A 284 -17.22 19.95 -35.84
CA THR A 284 -18.14 21.02 -35.43
C THR A 284 -19.55 20.83 -36.02
N GLY A 285 -20.63 21.07 -35.25
CA GLY A 285 -21.94 21.25 -35.87
C GLY A 285 -23.21 21.26 -35.01
N THR A 286 -23.26 20.55 -33.89
CA THR A 286 -24.40 20.57 -32.96
C THR A 286 -23.87 20.14 -31.63
N GLY A 287 -24.09 20.88 -30.53
CA GLY A 287 -23.66 20.48 -29.19
C GLY A 287 -24.04 19.03 -28.91
N ALA A 288 -23.10 18.11 -29.12
CA ALA A 288 -23.34 16.68 -29.07
C ALA A 288 -23.23 16.28 -27.59
N ALA A 289 -24.20 16.78 -26.84
CA ALA A 289 -24.66 16.17 -25.63
C ALA A 289 -25.01 14.71 -25.96
N ILE A 290 -24.19 13.78 -25.45
CA ILE A 290 -24.75 12.51 -24.98
C ILE A 290 -24.92 12.69 -23.48
N SER A 291 -26.10 13.22 -23.17
CA SER A 291 -26.70 13.44 -21.85
C SER A 291 -26.64 12.16 -21.01
N THR A 292 -26.43 12.22 -19.69
CA THR A 292 -27.02 13.21 -18.77
C THR A 292 -25.99 13.75 -17.78
N PRO A 293 -25.97 15.09 -17.53
CA PRO A 293 -25.31 15.63 -16.37
C PRO A 293 -26.00 15.05 -15.15
N THR A 294 -25.30 14.14 -14.49
CA THR A 294 -25.57 13.79 -13.11
C THR A 294 -24.27 14.08 -12.41
N GLU A 295 -24.33 14.89 -11.36
CA GLU A 295 -23.27 14.86 -10.36
C GLU A 295 -22.97 13.38 -10.11
N CYS A 296 -21.72 12.96 -10.33
CA CYS A 296 -21.38 11.65 -9.83
C CYS A 296 -21.59 11.72 -8.32
N VAL A 297 -22.21 10.69 -7.74
CA VAL A 297 -22.41 10.68 -6.29
C VAL A 297 -21.04 10.54 -5.64
N GLY A 298 -20.57 11.62 -5.04
CA GLY A 298 -19.29 11.67 -4.36
C GLY A 298 -18.77 13.09 -4.21
N SER A 299 -17.82 13.26 -3.31
CA SER A 299 -16.98 14.45 -3.18
C SER A 299 -15.71 14.01 -2.48
N ARG A 300 -14.66 14.85 -2.51
CA ARG A 300 -13.42 14.58 -1.77
C ARG A 300 -13.21 15.68 -0.75
N THR A 301 -13.15 15.32 0.52
CA THR A 301 -12.89 16.27 1.60
C THR A 301 -11.42 16.68 1.63
N ILE A 302 -11.17 17.97 1.74
CA ILE A 302 -9.85 18.54 2.00
C ILE A 302 -9.51 18.34 3.49
N ARG A 303 -8.37 17.72 3.77
CA ARG A 303 -7.81 17.62 5.12
C ARG A 303 -6.36 18.06 5.13
N ASN A 304 -5.85 18.45 6.29
CA ASN A 304 -4.45 18.80 6.46
C ASN A 304 -3.75 17.80 7.37
N ALA A 305 -2.42 17.73 7.27
CA ALA A 305 -1.62 17.11 8.33
C ALA A 305 -2.00 17.74 9.68
N LEU A 306 -2.12 16.92 10.71
CA LEU A 306 -2.68 17.33 11.99
C LEU A 306 -1.73 18.30 12.70
N SER A 307 -2.29 19.33 13.34
CA SER A 307 -1.53 20.23 14.22
C SER A 307 -2.43 20.91 15.24
N GLY A 308 -1.86 21.26 16.39
CA GLY A 308 -2.59 21.88 17.48
C GLY A 308 -3.41 20.87 18.26
N THR A 309 -4.61 21.27 18.65
CA THR A 309 -5.42 20.55 19.63
C THR A 309 -6.66 19.93 19.01
N TYR A 310 -6.88 18.65 19.32
CA TYR A 310 -8.08 17.88 19.02
C TYR A 310 -8.63 17.29 20.31
N THR A 311 -9.88 16.85 20.30
CA THR A 311 -10.50 16.12 21.40
C THR A 311 -10.82 14.69 20.99
N ILE A 312 -10.81 13.77 21.95
CA ILE A 312 -11.40 12.43 21.84
C ILE A 312 -12.43 12.34 22.95
N ASP A 313 -13.70 12.43 22.59
CA ASP A 313 -14.84 12.47 23.50
C ASP A 313 -16.00 11.74 22.81
N ALA A 314 -16.43 10.62 23.41
CA ALA A 314 -17.46 9.77 22.85
C ALA A 314 -18.88 10.39 22.95
N ASP A 315 -19.08 11.33 23.86
CA ASP A 315 -20.37 11.97 24.14
C ASP A 315 -20.62 13.23 23.29
N ILE A 316 -19.56 13.78 22.68
CA ILE A 316 -19.65 14.89 21.72
C ILE A 316 -19.72 14.36 20.28
N ALA A 317 -20.58 14.97 19.46
CA ALA A 317 -20.67 14.63 18.04
C ALA A 317 -19.33 14.86 17.33
N THR A 318 -19.04 14.06 16.30
CA THR A 318 -17.88 14.33 15.44
C THR A 318 -17.98 15.73 14.85
N GLY A 319 -16.90 16.47 14.97
CA GLY A 319 -16.68 17.77 14.36
C GLY A 319 -15.23 17.82 13.92
N GLY A 320 -14.85 18.76 13.05
CA GLY A 320 -13.48 18.77 12.50
C GLY A 320 -12.32 18.84 13.50
N THR A 321 -12.61 18.92 14.81
CA THR A 321 -11.65 18.89 15.91
C THR A 321 -11.96 17.84 16.99
N ASN A 322 -13.06 17.08 16.90
CA ASN A 322 -13.43 16.01 17.85
C ASN A 322 -13.52 14.64 17.16
N TYR A 323 -12.88 13.65 17.77
CA TYR A 323 -12.99 12.23 17.43
C TYR A 323 -13.85 11.51 18.48
N GLN A 324 -14.60 10.49 18.07
CA GLN A 324 -15.41 9.69 19.00
C GLN A 324 -14.66 8.49 19.58
N SER A 325 -13.48 8.16 19.04
CA SER A 325 -12.69 7.00 19.42
C SER A 325 -11.20 7.25 19.18
N PHE A 326 -10.34 6.44 19.82
CA PHE A 326 -8.91 6.41 19.50
C PHE A 326 -8.68 5.90 18.09
N SER A 327 -9.49 4.93 17.61
CA SER A 327 -9.38 4.40 16.25
C SER A 327 -9.56 5.48 15.19
N ASP A 328 -10.54 6.37 15.34
CA ASP A 328 -10.77 7.46 14.38
C ASP A 328 -9.60 8.45 14.39
N ALA A 329 -9.14 8.84 15.57
CA ALA A 329 -8.00 9.75 15.74
C ALA A 329 -6.71 9.16 15.16
N ILE A 330 -6.43 7.87 15.41
CA ILE A 330 -5.24 7.18 14.93
C ILE A 330 -5.31 6.94 13.42
N ASN A 331 -6.48 6.59 12.87
CA ASN A 331 -6.64 6.46 11.42
C ASN A 331 -6.32 7.77 10.70
N ASP A 332 -6.86 8.89 11.19
CA ASP A 332 -6.54 10.22 10.65
C ASP A 332 -5.06 10.57 10.85
N LEU A 333 -4.49 10.32 12.02
CA LEU A 333 -3.08 10.58 12.30
C LEU A 333 -2.15 9.76 11.39
N ASN A 334 -2.43 8.48 11.21
CA ASN A 334 -1.66 7.59 10.32
C ASN A 334 -1.77 8.01 8.86
N TYR A 335 -2.94 8.52 8.45
CA TYR A 335 -3.19 8.92 7.07
C TYR A 335 -2.63 10.31 6.75
N LEU A 336 -2.82 11.29 7.65
CA LEU A 336 -2.51 12.70 7.44
C LEU A 336 -1.12 13.08 7.96
N GLY A 337 -0.60 12.37 8.95
CA GLY A 337 0.65 12.70 9.64
C GLY A 337 0.54 13.98 10.48
N VAL A 338 1.69 14.48 10.94
CA VAL A 338 1.82 15.70 11.74
C VAL A 338 2.38 16.83 10.89
N LYS A 339 1.75 18.01 10.97
CA LYS A 339 2.23 19.20 10.26
C LYS A 339 3.43 19.81 10.96
N ALA A 340 4.52 20.03 10.22
CA ALA A 340 5.73 20.67 10.72
C ALA A 340 5.53 22.18 10.98
N THR A 341 4.87 22.52 12.09
CA THR A 341 4.52 23.91 12.47
C THR A 341 5.23 24.38 13.74
N GLY A 342 5.90 23.47 14.44
CA GLY A 342 6.48 23.71 15.76
C GLY A 342 5.48 23.63 16.92
N ASN A 343 4.27 23.11 16.68
CA ASN A 343 3.18 23.02 17.66
C ASN A 343 2.79 21.57 18.00
N GLY A 344 3.23 20.58 17.20
CA GLY A 344 2.82 19.19 17.36
C GLY A 344 1.30 18.97 17.25
N VAL A 345 0.84 17.82 17.71
CA VAL A 345 -0.58 17.50 17.82
C VAL A 345 -0.89 16.97 19.23
N THR A 346 -1.95 17.49 19.84
CA THR A 346 -2.43 17.05 21.16
C THR A 346 -3.89 16.64 21.05
N PHE A 347 -4.17 15.39 21.41
CA PHE A 347 -5.50 14.84 21.61
C PHE A 347 -5.83 14.91 23.12
N HIS A 348 -6.77 15.79 23.47
CA HIS A 348 -7.38 15.83 24.79
C HIS A 348 -8.46 14.77 24.89
N VAL A 349 -8.27 13.77 25.73
CA VAL A 349 -9.18 12.64 25.88
C VAL A 349 -10.00 12.85 27.14
N ASP A 350 -11.33 12.86 27.05
CA ASP A 350 -12.18 13.19 28.20
C ASP A 350 -12.00 12.18 29.35
N ALA A 351 -11.87 12.68 30.57
CA ALA A 351 -11.63 11.84 31.73
C ALA A 351 -12.88 11.03 32.08
N GLY A 352 -12.69 9.75 32.40
CA GLY A 352 -13.77 8.83 32.74
C GLY A 352 -14.32 8.04 31.56
N ASP A 353 -14.00 8.43 30.33
CA ASP A 353 -14.42 7.69 29.14
C ASP A 353 -13.85 6.27 29.10
N ASN A 354 -14.64 5.33 28.60
CA ASN A 354 -14.23 3.95 28.37
C ASN A 354 -14.55 3.54 26.94
N PHE A 355 -13.50 3.40 26.14
CA PHE A 355 -13.56 3.06 24.72
C PHE A 355 -13.38 1.55 24.54
N THR A 356 -14.47 0.85 24.19
CA THR A 356 -14.39 -0.58 23.84
C THR A 356 -14.02 -0.72 22.37
N GLU A 357 -12.72 -0.78 22.08
CA GLU A 357 -12.17 -0.80 20.73
C GLU A 357 -10.79 -1.45 20.67
N LEU A 358 -10.37 -1.90 19.48
CA LEU A 358 -8.99 -2.28 19.21
C LEU A 358 -8.40 -1.25 18.24
N PRO A 359 -7.65 -0.24 18.73
CA PRO A 359 -7.05 0.77 17.86
C PRO A 359 -6.12 0.14 16.81
N PRO A 360 -6.07 0.69 15.58
CA PRO A 360 -5.12 0.23 14.59
C PRO A 360 -3.68 0.55 15.01
N PRO A 361 -2.66 -0.18 14.52
CA PRO A 361 -1.26 0.13 14.78
C PRO A 361 -0.93 1.58 14.41
N ILE A 362 -0.28 2.29 15.31
CA ILE A 362 0.17 3.67 15.09
C ILE A 362 1.46 3.62 14.26
N THR A 363 1.41 4.17 13.04
CA THR A 363 2.52 4.23 12.09
C THR A 363 2.98 5.66 11.78
N ALA A 364 2.26 6.67 12.27
CA ALA A 364 2.71 8.06 12.23
C ALA A 364 3.93 8.27 13.13
N THR A 365 4.67 9.35 12.88
CA THR A 365 5.83 9.73 13.69
C THR A 365 5.81 11.24 13.96
N GLY A 366 6.17 11.62 15.18
CA GLY A 366 6.36 13.01 15.59
C GLY A 366 7.81 13.44 15.47
N THR A 367 8.10 14.64 15.99
CA THR A 367 9.48 15.12 16.17
C THR A 367 9.65 15.72 17.57
N ALA A 368 10.88 16.06 17.93
CA ALA A 368 11.18 16.76 19.17
C ALA A 368 10.46 18.11 19.31
N VAL A 369 10.11 18.75 18.18
CA VAL A 369 9.39 20.03 18.15
C VAL A 369 7.88 19.80 17.94
N ASP A 370 7.53 18.86 17.07
CA ASP A 370 6.16 18.51 16.71
C ASP A 370 5.79 17.11 17.26
N SER A 371 5.71 17.00 18.59
CA SER A 371 5.36 15.74 19.27
C SER A 371 3.88 15.39 19.11
N ILE A 372 3.56 14.10 19.29
CA ILE A 372 2.19 13.59 19.27
C ILE A 372 1.78 13.24 20.69
N ILE A 373 0.72 13.87 21.22
CA ILE A 373 0.33 13.75 22.62
C ILE A 373 -1.10 13.25 22.72
N PHE A 374 -1.33 12.15 23.42
CA PHE A 374 -2.65 11.75 23.93
C PHE A 374 -2.65 12.00 25.44
N ARG A 375 -3.51 12.92 25.90
CA ARG A 375 -3.53 13.31 27.31
C ARG A 375 -4.95 13.38 27.83
N LYS A 376 -5.15 12.84 29.03
CA LYS A 376 -6.39 13.02 29.81
C LYS A 376 -6.74 14.49 29.99
N ASP A 377 -7.99 14.84 29.76
CA ASP A 377 -8.58 16.13 30.08
C ASP A 377 -9.67 15.97 31.14
N GLY A 378 -9.73 16.89 32.12
CA GLY A 378 -10.65 16.78 33.24
C GLY A 378 -10.15 16.00 34.47
N THR A 379 -11.00 15.94 35.51
CA THR A 379 -10.61 15.51 36.87
C THR A 379 -11.02 14.09 37.24
N GLU A 380 -11.80 13.41 36.41
CA GLU A 380 -12.23 12.03 36.66
C GLU A 380 -11.08 11.04 36.46
N ALA A 381 -11.40 9.74 36.49
CA ALA A 381 -10.45 8.67 36.24
C ALA A 381 -9.78 8.82 34.87
N ASN A 382 -8.64 8.15 34.67
CA ASN A 382 -8.02 8.09 33.35
C ASN A 382 -9.00 7.50 32.32
N PRO A 383 -9.10 8.07 31.11
CA PRO A 383 -9.80 7.43 30.02
C PRO A 383 -9.16 6.07 29.72
N VAL A 384 -10.00 5.10 29.35
CA VAL A 384 -9.61 3.71 29.19
C VAL A 384 -9.80 3.27 27.75
N ILE A 385 -8.74 2.74 27.13
CA ILE A 385 -8.85 1.89 25.95
C ILE A 385 -9.06 0.46 26.44
N ASN A 386 -10.25 -0.09 26.26
CA ASN A 386 -10.62 -1.45 26.63
C ASN A 386 -10.66 -2.35 25.39
N ALA A 387 -9.55 -3.02 25.10
CA ALA A 387 -9.42 -3.79 23.87
C ALA A 387 -10.18 -5.11 23.90
N THR A 388 -10.82 -5.41 22.76
CA THR A 388 -11.39 -6.72 22.44
C THR A 388 -10.75 -7.23 21.15
N GLY A 389 -10.00 -8.32 21.22
CA GLY A 389 -9.15 -8.77 20.12
C GLY A 389 -8.81 -10.26 20.19
N MET A 390 -7.65 -10.63 19.67
CA MET A 390 -7.13 -12.00 19.69
C MET A 390 -5.70 -12.08 20.23
N THR A 391 -5.24 -13.31 20.46
CA THR A 391 -3.87 -13.56 20.92
C THR A 391 -2.85 -12.98 19.96
N GLY A 392 -1.93 -12.16 20.49
CA GLY A 392 -0.90 -11.47 19.72
C GLY A 392 -1.20 -9.99 19.47
N ASP A 393 -2.46 -9.57 19.59
CA ASP A 393 -2.84 -8.16 19.50
C ASP A 393 -2.32 -7.38 20.72
N ALA A 394 -2.33 -6.05 20.60
CA ALA A 394 -2.03 -5.13 21.69
C ALA A 394 -3.15 -4.12 21.89
N VAL A 395 -3.36 -3.67 23.13
CA VAL A 395 -4.30 -2.56 23.42
C VAL A 395 -3.85 -1.28 22.70
N VAL A 396 -2.53 -1.01 22.72
CA VAL A 396 -1.90 0.06 21.94
C VAL A 396 -0.65 -0.49 21.26
N GLU A 397 -0.63 -0.45 19.93
CA GLU A 397 0.54 -0.81 19.11
C GLU A 397 1.19 0.45 18.53
N LEU A 398 2.46 0.69 18.86
CA LEU A 398 3.29 1.75 18.29
C LEU A 398 4.38 1.12 17.42
N ARG A 399 4.32 1.41 16.12
CA ARG A 399 5.16 0.76 15.10
C ARG A 399 6.02 1.77 14.34
N GLY A 400 7.27 1.91 14.76
CA GLY A 400 8.24 2.86 14.19
C GLY A 400 7.91 4.33 14.41
N GLY A 401 7.09 4.64 15.42
CA GLY A 401 6.69 6.00 15.75
C GLY A 401 7.59 6.62 16.81
N ASP A 402 7.97 7.88 16.60
CA ASP A 402 8.83 8.64 17.51
C ASP A 402 8.09 9.81 18.17
N TYR A 403 8.57 10.24 19.33
CA TYR A 403 8.06 11.42 20.06
C TYR A 403 6.56 11.39 20.40
N PHE A 404 6.04 10.21 20.72
CA PHE A 404 4.71 10.06 21.30
C PHE A 404 4.73 10.30 22.80
N ILE A 405 3.67 10.89 23.33
CA ILE A 405 3.40 11.02 24.76
C ILE A 405 1.98 10.53 25.04
N PHE A 406 1.86 9.46 25.81
CA PHE A 406 0.61 9.03 26.41
C PHE A 406 0.64 9.44 27.88
N ASP A 407 -0.26 10.32 28.29
CA ASP A 407 -0.28 10.94 29.62
C ASP A 407 -1.66 10.77 30.26
N GLY A 408 -1.77 9.78 31.15
CA GLY A 408 -3.02 9.44 31.82
C GLY A 408 -4.01 8.68 30.94
N ILE A 409 -3.54 7.85 30.01
CA ILE A 409 -4.38 6.98 29.16
C ILE A 409 -4.21 5.54 29.62
N ASP A 410 -5.27 4.93 30.13
CA ASP A 410 -5.23 3.57 30.65
C ASP A 410 -5.45 2.55 29.52
N ALA A 411 -4.66 1.47 29.54
CA ALA A 411 -4.75 0.37 28.59
C ALA A 411 -5.26 -0.88 29.33
N VAL A 412 -6.43 -1.35 28.94
CA VAL A 412 -7.11 -2.47 29.58
C VAL A 412 -7.49 -3.51 28.55
N GLN A 413 -7.40 -4.78 28.91
CA GLN A 413 -8.09 -5.86 28.22
C GLN A 413 -8.91 -6.66 29.24
N THR A 414 -10.19 -6.89 28.91
CA THR A 414 -11.15 -7.58 29.80
C THR A 414 -11.58 -8.97 29.31
N ASP A 415 -11.30 -9.34 28.06
CA ASP A 415 -11.83 -10.55 27.42
C ASP A 415 -10.92 -11.79 27.48
N GLY A 416 -9.70 -11.68 28.00
CA GLY A 416 -8.72 -12.78 28.04
C GLY A 416 -7.89 -12.97 26.76
N ALA A 417 -8.22 -12.30 25.65
CA ALA A 417 -7.70 -12.65 24.33
C ALA A 417 -6.47 -11.83 23.90
N VAL A 418 -6.50 -10.50 24.07
CA VAL A 418 -5.34 -9.62 23.79
C VAL A 418 -4.24 -9.90 24.80
N THR A 419 -2.99 -10.08 24.34
CA THR A 419 -1.88 -10.52 25.20
C THR A 419 -0.85 -9.43 25.50
N ARG A 420 -1.05 -8.21 24.99
CA ARG A 420 -0.11 -7.10 25.16
C ARG A 420 -0.86 -5.81 25.52
N GLY A 421 -0.36 -5.06 26.50
CA GLY A 421 -0.86 -3.73 26.83
C GLY A 421 -0.35 -2.72 25.81
N PHE A 422 0.85 -2.22 26.03
CA PHE A 422 1.59 -1.43 25.04
C PHE A 422 2.60 -2.31 24.31
N TYR A 423 2.48 -2.38 22.99
CA TYR A 423 3.42 -3.06 22.13
C TYR A 423 4.20 -2.04 21.30
N ILE A 424 5.50 -1.90 21.58
CA ILE A 424 6.37 -0.89 20.99
C ILE A 424 7.44 -1.62 20.19
N HIS A 425 7.44 -1.45 18.87
CA HIS A 425 8.40 -2.16 18.04
C HIS A 425 8.72 -1.44 16.75
N ALA A 426 9.87 -1.79 16.19
CA ALA A 426 10.32 -1.24 14.93
C ALA A 426 9.37 -1.58 13.77
N ALA A 427 9.16 -0.60 12.88
CA ALA A 427 8.47 -0.79 11.62
C ALA A 427 9.32 -1.53 10.59
N SER A 428 10.65 -1.33 10.66
CA SER A 428 11.66 -1.99 9.81
C SER A 428 13.02 -2.02 10.51
N ALA A 429 14.02 -2.67 9.89
CA ALA A 429 15.39 -2.73 10.42
C ALA A 429 16.07 -1.37 10.64
N THR A 430 15.52 -0.30 10.06
CA THR A 430 16.04 1.07 10.11
C THR A 430 15.02 2.09 10.64
N ASN A 431 13.88 1.64 11.17
CA ASN A 431 12.83 2.52 11.70
C ASN A 431 12.23 1.94 12.98
N GLY A 432 12.84 2.28 14.11
CA GLY A 432 12.46 1.90 15.48
C GLY A 432 11.50 2.88 16.12
N CYS A 433 11.07 2.59 17.35
CA CYS A 433 10.29 3.54 18.16
C CYS A 433 11.22 4.27 19.13
N GLN A 434 11.40 5.58 18.96
CA GLN A 434 12.35 6.36 19.75
C GLN A 434 11.72 7.57 20.45
N HIS A 435 12.25 7.92 21.62
CA HIS A 435 11.84 9.11 22.37
C HIS A 435 10.35 9.15 22.75
N ASN A 436 9.71 7.99 22.92
CA ASN A 436 8.32 7.91 23.33
C ASN A 436 8.19 7.90 24.85
N ARG A 437 7.06 8.39 25.35
CA ARG A 437 6.80 8.56 26.77
C ARG A 437 5.43 7.99 27.14
N LEU A 438 5.41 7.13 28.14
CA LEU A 438 4.19 6.66 28.79
C LEU A 438 4.20 7.17 30.23
N ILE A 439 3.20 7.96 30.60
CA ILE A 439 3.19 8.71 31.87
C ILE A 439 1.83 8.59 32.55
N ASN A 440 1.81 8.29 33.85
CA ASN A 440 0.58 8.24 34.65
C ASN A 440 -0.47 7.24 34.12
N CYS A 441 -0.05 6.20 33.40
CA CYS A 441 -0.95 5.22 32.79
C CYS A 441 -1.08 3.97 33.66
N THR A 442 -2.25 3.34 33.61
CA THR A 442 -2.47 1.99 34.14
C THR A 442 -2.60 1.00 32.98
N VAL A 443 -1.79 -0.06 33.01
CA VAL A 443 -1.88 -1.20 32.11
C VAL A 443 -2.42 -2.39 32.89
N THR A 444 -3.62 -2.87 32.54
CA THR A 444 -4.25 -4.03 33.16
C THR A 444 -4.57 -5.08 32.11
N LEU A 445 -3.96 -6.26 32.23
CA LEU A 445 -4.29 -7.41 31.40
C LEU A 445 -5.05 -8.42 32.27
N ALA A 446 -6.23 -8.88 31.83
CA ALA A 446 -7.02 -9.87 32.54
C ALA A 446 -7.03 -11.18 31.75
N GLY A 447 -6.12 -12.11 32.06
CA GLY A 447 -6.09 -13.43 31.44
C GLY A 447 -5.29 -14.46 32.26
N ASP A 448 -5.62 -15.73 32.07
CA ASP A 448 -4.92 -16.90 32.65
C ASP A 448 -4.00 -17.61 31.63
N GLY A 449 -3.85 -17.01 30.44
CA GLY A 449 -3.04 -17.53 29.34
C GLY A 449 -1.53 -17.40 29.55
N SER A 450 -0.76 -18.18 28.79
CA SER A 450 0.69 -18.06 28.77
C SER A 450 1.14 -16.81 28.01
N ALA A 451 2.03 -16.03 28.64
CA ALA A 451 2.72 -14.82 28.18
C ALA A 451 1.84 -13.58 27.92
N LEU A 452 1.43 -12.92 29.01
CA LEU A 452 0.81 -11.59 29.00
C LEU A 452 1.86 -10.51 29.26
N TYR A 453 2.00 -9.54 28.37
CA TYR A 453 3.02 -8.49 28.46
C TYR A 453 2.39 -7.13 28.70
N GLY A 454 2.60 -6.53 29.87
CA GLY A 454 2.11 -5.18 30.15
C GLY A 454 2.68 -4.17 29.16
N VAL A 455 4.00 -4.02 29.15
CA VAL A 455 4.71 -3.20 28.15
C VAL A 455 5.78 -4.05 27.49
N TYR A 456 5.66 -4.22 26.17
CA TYR A 456 6.56 -5.05 25.39
C TYR A 456 7.31 -4.23 24.35
N LEU A 457 8.63 -4.14 24.50
CA LEU A 457 9.54 -3.60 23.49
C LEU A 457 10.18 -4.78 22.74
N ASN A 458 9.94 -4.87 21.43
CA ASN A 458 10.41 -5.98 20.61
C ASN A 458 11.34 -5.52 19.47
N PHE A 459 12.36 -6.36 19.21
CA PHE A 459 13.45 -6.10 18.29
C PHE A 459 13.10 -6.43 16.83
N SER A 460 13.64 -5.63 15.89
CA SER A 460 13.95 -6.11 14.52
C SER A 460 15.11 -5.34 13.85
N ALA A 461 15.83 -4.50 14.62
CA ALA A 461 16.83 -3.58 14.10
C ALA A 461 18.16 -4.26 13.79
N THR A 462 18.75 -3.94 12.64
CA THR A 462 20.18 -4.20 12.36
C THR A 462 20.98 -2.90 12.29
N GLU A 463 20.32 -1.76 12.49
CA GLU A 463 20.89 -0.41 12.46
C GLU A 463 20.37 0.41 13.64
N PRO A 464 21.14 1.40 14.17
CA PRO A 464 20.73 2.21 15.32
C PRO A 464 19.36 2.90 15.15
N ALA A 465 19.02 3.34 13.93
CA ALA A 465 17.73 3.96 13.63
C ALA A 465 16.54 2.99 13.74
N GLY A 466 16.78 1.68 13.71
CA GLY A 466 15.78 0.64 13.93
C GLY A 466 15.54 0.31 15.41
N ALA A 467 16.40 0.77 16.31
CA ALA A 467 16.33 0.42 17.73
C ALA A 467 15.16 1.12 18.45
N ASN A 468 14.63 0.49 19.49
CA ASN A 468 13.58 1.08 20.32
C ASN A 468 14.20 1.82 21.51
N SER A 469 14.86 2.94 21.23
CA SER A 469 15.73 3.65 22.17
C SER A 469 15.08 4.90 22.79
N HIS A 470 15.59 5.32 23.94
CA HIS A 470 15.21 6.56 24.62
C HIS A 470 13.72 6.64 24.99
N ASN A 471 13.06 5.50 25.13
CA ASN A 471 11.67 5.43 25.58
C ASN A 471 11.59 5.49 27.10
N GLN A 472 10.60 6.21 27.60
CA GLN A 472 10.49 6.56 29.02
C GLN A 472 9.13 6.17 29.58
N PHE A 473 9.14 5.37 30.64
CA PHE A 473 7.95 4.84 31.29
C PHE A 473 7.90 5.34 32.72
N TYR A 474 7.14 6.42 32.94
CA TYR A 474 7.09 7.11 34.21
C TYR A 474 5.75 7.06 34.93
N ASP A 475 5.80 6.87 36.24
CA ASP A 475 4.62 6.93 37.12
C ASP A 475 3.47 5.99 36.70
N ASN A 476 3.80 4.87 36.05
CA ASN A 476 2.83 3.94 35.49
C ASN A 476 2.55 2.77 36.43
N THR A 477 1.33 2.24 36.40
CA THR A 477 0.98 0.98 37.07
C THR A 477 0.79 -0.13 36.03
N VAL A 478 1.60 -1.18 36.09
CA VAL A 478 1.44 -2.39 35.26
C VAL A 478 0.99 -3.54 36.14
N GLN A 479 -0.15 -4.15 35.83
CA GLN A 479 -0.76 -5.15 36.70
C GLN A 479 -1.52 -6.26 35.98
N HIS A 480 -1.71 -7.38 36.70
CA HIS A 480 -2.47 -8.55 36.25
C HIS A 480 -1.92 -9.28 35.00
N ALA A 481 -0.73 -8.90 34.53
CA ALA A 481 0.00 -9.58 33.47
C ALA A 481 0.91 -10.72 34.00
N SER A 482 1.67 -11.39 33.13
CA SER A 482 2.74 -12.32 33.54
C SER A 482 4.13 -11.69 33.39
N HIS A 483 4.26 -10.68 32.53
CA HIS A 483 5.45 -9.85 32.36
C HIS A 483 5.04 -8.38 32.53
N GLY A 484 5.69 -7.65 33.42
CA GLY A 484 5.46 -6.22 33.60
C GLY A 484 6.03 -5.41 32.44
N TYR A 485 7.33 -5.17 32.46
CA TYR A 485 8.09 -4.64 31.33
C TYR A 485 8.95 -5.73 30.72
N TYR A 486 8.87 -5.92 29.42
CA TYR A 486 9.66 -6.89 28.67
C TYR A 486 10.38 -6.17 27.54
N MET A 487 11.70 -5.99 27.64
CA MET A 487 12.47 -5.14 26.74
C MET A 487 13.61 -5.90 26.07
N VAL A 488 13.45 -6.19 24.78
CA VAL A 488 14.45 -6.95 24.04
C VAL A 488 14.95 -6.15 22.85
N GLY A 489 16.23 -5.82 22.87
CA GLY A 489 16.96 -5.23 21.76
C GLY A 489 17.63 -6.30 20.88
N ASN A 490 18.32 -5.87 19.82
CA ASN A 490 19.10 -6.75 18.94
C ASN A 490 20.58 -6.78 19.37
N SER A 491 21.26 -7.92 19.23
CA SER A 491 22.68 -8.05 19.56
C SER A 491 23.62 -7.33 18.58
N GLU A 492 23.13 -6.97 17.38
CA GLU A 492 23.84 -6.14 16.39
C GLU A 492 23.57 -4.64 16.60
N SER A 493 22.35 -4.29 17.03
CA SER A 493 21.93 -2.94 17.34
C SER A 493 21.08 -2.95 18.61
N TYR A 494 21.73 -2.72 19.74
CA TYR A 494 21.11 -2.68 21.07
C TYR A 494 20.24 -1.43 21.22
N ASP A 495 19.20 -1.52 22.04
CA ASP A 495 18.43 -0.34 22.42
C ASP A 495 19.19 0.44 23.50
N ILE A 496 19.04 1.77 23.51
CA ILE A 496 19.84 2.65 24.37
C ILE A 496 18.93 3.57 25.17
N GLY A 497 19.23 3.75 26.45
CA GLY A 497 18.69 4.85 27.27
C GLY A 497 17.20 4.76 27.54
N ASN A 498 16.64 3.55 27.54
CA ASN A 498 15.28 3.31 28.00
C ASN A 498 15.21 3.48 29.53
N GLU A 499 14.08 3.96 30.04
CA GLU A 499 13.92 4.24 31.48
C GLU A 499 12.56 3.81 32.00
N ILE A 500 12.53 3.15 33.17
CA ILE A 500 11.34 2.82 33.95
C ILE A 500 11.51 3.46 35.32
N GLY A 501 10.59 4.32 35.75
CA GLY A 501 10.67 4.81 37.13
C GLY A 501 9.67 5.87 37.54
N SER A 502 9.81 6.41 38.75
CA SER A 502 8.93 7.49 39.22
C SER A 502 9.60 8.85 39.11
N LEU A 503 8.88 9.86 38.61
CA LEU A 503 9.38 11.23 38.53
C LEU A 503 9.29 11.93 39.87
N SER A 504 10.22 12.87 40.12
CA SER A 504 10.17 13.68 41.34
C SER A 504 8.92 14.56 41.34
N GLY A 505 8.06 14.39 42.34
CA GLY A 505 6.78 15.09 42.42
C GLY A 505 5.71 14.56 41.48
N GLY A 506 5.98 13.45 40.78
CA GLY A 506 5.03 12.74 39.93
C GLY A 506 4.20 11.71 40.71
N GLY A 507 3.59 10.78 39.96
CA GLY A 507 2.85 9.64 40.49
C GLY A 507 3.78 8.55 41.07
N SER A 508 3.40 7.29 40.92
CA SER A 508 4.22 6.16 41.40
C SER A 508 4.25 5.05 40.36
N SER A 509 5.46 4.67 39.96
CA SER A 509 5.70 3.50 39.13
C SER A 509 5.53 2.23 39.96
N ARG A 510 4.63 1.37 39.51
CA ARG A 510 4.22 0.13 40.19
C ARG A 510 4.14 -1.01 39.19
N ILE A 511 4.74 -2.14 39.51
CA ILE A 511 4.58 -3.40 38.80
C ILE A 511 4.01 -4.38 39.81
N CYS A 512 2.75 -4.77 39.67
CA CYS A 512 2.10 -5.52 40.74
C CYS A 512 1.04 -6.52 40.32
N ASN A 513 0.80 -7.50 41.19
CA ASN A 513 -0.22 -8.53 40.99
C ASN A 513 0.00 -9.29 39.67
N LEU A 514 1.26 -9.58 39.34
CA LEU A 514 1.59 -10.38 38.17
C LEU A 514 1.45 -11.87 38.50
N THR A 515 0.92 -12.65 37.56
CA THR A 515 0.68 -14.08 37.74
C THR A 515 1.23 -14.93 36.60
N GLY A 516 1.81 -16.08 36.92
CA GLY A 516 2.28 -17.09 35.95
C GLY A 516 1.71 -18.47 36.24
N ASN A 517 1.42 -19.23 35.19
CA ASN A 517 0.99 -20.62 35.21
C ASN A 517 1.74 -21.35 34.10
N ASP A 518 2.58 -22.32 34.46
CA ASP A 518 3.53 -23.05 33.61
C ASP A 518 4.52 -22.12 32.87
N GLN A 519 4.90 -21.01 33.51
CA GLN A 519 5.81 -20.00 32.95
C GLN A 519 6.40 -19.06 34.00
N ASP A 520 7.57 -18.52 33.68
CA ASP A 520 8.23 -17.53 34.52
C ASP A 520 7.43 -16.21 34.61
N VAL A 521 7.58 -15.52 35.74
CA VAL A 521 7.00 -14.21 35.99
C VAL A 521 8.10 -13.19 36.11
N TYR A 522 8.00 -12.11 35.35
CA TYR A 522 9.01 -11.06 35.32
C TYR A 522 8.39 -9.70 35.64
N GLY A 523 8.86 -9.03 36.68
CA GLY A 523 8.55 -7.62 36.89
C GLY A 523 9.13 -6.78 35.76
N VAL A 524 10.46 -6.85 35.60
CA VAL A 524 11.18 -6.30 34.45
C VAL A 524 12.08 -7.38 33.87
N TYR A 525 11.92 -7.69 32.60
CA TYR A 525 12.83 -8.51 31.81
C TYR A 525 13.55 -7.61 30.80
N PHE A 526 14.87 -7.78 30.65
CA PHE A 526 15.56 -7.14 29.53
C PHE A 526 16.77 -7.89 28.97
N ALA A 527 17.05 -7.63 27.68
CA ALA A 527 18.26 -8.07 26.98
C ALA A 527 18.66 -7.08 25.86
N ASN A 528 19.96 -6.98 25.58
CA ASN A 528 20.58 -6.06 24.62
C ASN A 528 20.12 -4.60 24.85
N GLN A 529 20.24 -4.13 26.10
CA GLN A 529 19.89 -2.77 26.51
C GLN A 529 21.12 -2.06 27.09
N SER A 530 21.50 -0.93 26.49
CA SER A 530 22.58 -0.08 27.00
C SER A 530 21.98 1.15 27.70
N GLU A 531 22.58 1.55 28.82
CA GLU A 531 22.11 2.68 29.64
C GLU A 531 20.65 2.57 30.14
N LEU A 532 20.13 1.35 30.32
CA LEU A 532 18.79 1.13 30.89
C LEU A 532 18.73 1.56 32.35
N LYS A 533 17.67 2.27 32.75
CA LYS A 533 17.43 2.61 34.15
C LYS A 533 16.11 2.04 34.64
N VAL A 534 16.13 1.39 35.80
CA VAL A 534 14.95 0.99 36.55
C VAL A 534 15.04 1.61 37.94
N PHE A 535 14.15 2.54 38.27
CA PHE A 535 14.33 3.33 39.48
C PHE A 535 13.05 3.80 40.16
N ASN A 536 13.07 3.96 41.48
CA ASN A 536 11.90 4.43 42.24
C ASN A 536 10.62 3.65 41.91
N THR A 537 10.72 2.34 41.71
CA THR A 537 9.61 1.49 41.26
C THR A 537 9.28 0.47 42.35
N ALA A 538 8.00 0.35 42.68
CA ALA A 538 7.50 -0.73 43.53
C ALA A 538 7.19 -1.97 42.67
N ILE A 539 7.83 -3.10 42.95
CA ILE A 539 7.63 -4.38 42.26
C ILE A 539 7.08 -5.37 43.29
N THR A 540 5.76 -5.54 43.31
CA THR A 540 5.09 -6.17 44.47
C THR A 540 4.03 -7.20 44.08
N ASN A 541 3.89 -8.28 44.86
CA ASN A 541 2.88 -9.33 44.62
C ASN A 541 3.05 -10.00 43.25
N LEU A 542 4.24 -10.52 42.97
CA LEU A 542 4.49 -11.34 41.79
C LEU A 542 4.39 -12.80 42.20
N THR A 543 3.51 -13.58 41.57
CA THR A 543 3.26 -14.98 41.96
C THR A 543 3.25 -15.92 40.76
N GLY A 544 4.01 -17.01 40.80
CA GLY A 544 4.07 -18.00 39.73
C GLY A 544 4.26 -19.42 40.26
N ASP A 545 4.08 -20.41 39.40
CA ASP A 545 4.51 -21.78 39.65
C ASP A 545 5.97 -22.01 39.23
N GLU A 546 6.42 -21.44 38.13
CA GLU A 546 7.83 -21.42 37.70
C GLU A 546 8.61 -20.26 38.36
N ASP A 547 9.73 -19.82 37.77
CA ASP A 547 10.60 -18.82 38.38
C ASP A 547 9.92 -17.45 38.48
N VAL A 548 10.17 -16.74 39.57
CA VAL A 548 9.64 -15.39 39.77
C VAL A 548 10.77 -14.40 39.99
N TYR A 549 10.82 -13.37 39.14
CA TYR A 549 11.88 -12.37 39.13
C TYR A 549 11.33 -10.95 39.25
N GLY A 550 11.87 -10.17 40.19
CA GLY A 550 11.59 -8.73 40.25
C GLY A 550 12.19 -8.02 39.04
N VAL A 551 13.50 -8.12 38.87
CA VAL A 551 14.23 -7.68 37.67
C VAL A 551 15.13 -8.81 37.19
N TYR A 552 15.00 -9.17 35.92
CA TYR A 552 15.78 -10.20 35.25
C TYR A 552 16.50 -9.62 34.04
N THR A 553 17.78 -9.97 33.90
CA THR A 553 18.56 -9.65 32.71
C THR A 553 18.93 -10.94 32.00
N ASP A 554 18.54 -11.07 30.73
CA ASP A 554 19.01 -12.17 29.90
C ASP A 554 20.38 -11.85 29.30
N THR A 555 20.96 -12.86 28.67
CA THR A 555 22.08 -12.78 27.75
C THR A 555 21.86 -11.73 26.68
N GLY A 556 22.88 -10.89 26.44
CA GLY A 556 22.81 -9.82 25.46
C GLY A 556 24.11 -9.03 25.38
N ASN A 557 24.40 -8.47 24.21
CA ASN A 557 25.53 -7.59 24.00
C ASN A 557 25.21 -6.20 24.58
N ASP A 558 26.20 -5.60 25.24
CA ASP A 558 26.14 -4.24 25.78
C ASP A 558 25.04 -3.98 26.81
N ASN A 559 24.75 -4.98 27.65
CA ASN A 559 23.82 -4.85 28.78
C ASN A 559 24.41 -3.93 29.87
N ILE A 560 24.13 -2.63 29.76
CA ILE A 560 24.56 -1.59 30.72
C ILE A 560 23.31 -1.04 31.41
N PHE A 561 23.28 -1.08 32.74
CA PHE A 561 22.07 -0.70 33.47
C PHE A 561 22.30 -0.20 34.91
N ASP A 562 21.36 0.61 35.37
CA ASP A 562 21.21 1.05 36.76
C ASP A 562 19.84 0.61 37.31
N ILE A 563 19.85 -0.17 38.40
CA ILE A 563 18.64 -0.58 39.14
C ILE A 563 18.73 0.00 40.55
N TYR A 564 17.89 0.99 40.88
CA TYR A 564 18.04 1.68 42.15
C TYR A 564 16.78 2.25 42.78
N SER A 565 16.77 2.31 44.12
CA SER A 565 15.61 2.83 44.87
C SER A 565 14.30 2.10 44.53
N CYS A 566 14.38 0.85 44.10
CA CYS A 566 13.22 -0.02 43.89
C CYS A 566 12.87 -0.74 45.20
N ASP A 567 11.57 -0.96 45.39
CA ASP A 567 11.02 -1.74 46.49
C ASP A 567 10.43 -3.04 45.93
N MET A 568 11.08 -4.17 46.21
CA MET A 568 10.70 -5.49 45.71
C MET A 568 10.17 -6.34 46.87
N ASP A 569 8.85 -6.55 46.89
CA ASP A 569 8.16 -7.20 48.03
C ASP A 569 7.16 -8.26 47.57
N THR A 570 7.12 -9.40 48.28
CA THR A 570 6.11 -10.45 48.06
C THR A 570 6.24 -11.03 46.65
N LEU A 571 7.39 -11.63 46.38
CA LEU A 571 7.68 -12.40 45.16
C LEU A 571 7.61 -13.88 45.53
N ILE A 572 6.72 -14.65 44.91
CA ILE A 572 6.40 -16.02 45.34
C ILE A 572 6.41 -16.99 44.16
N SER A 573 7.36 -17.93 44.16
CA SER A 573 7.31 -19.12 43.31
C SER A 573 6.84 -20.33 44.12
N SER A 574 5.82 -21.04 43.61
CA SER A 574 5.27 -22.23 44.28
C SER A 574 6.01 -23.53 43.95
N SER A 575 6.83 -23.57 42.89
CA SER A 575 7.57 -24.79 42.52
C SER A 575 9.05 -24.58 42.16
N SER A 576 9.50 -23.34 41.90
CA SER A 576 10.86 -23.05 41.43
C SER A 576 11.60 -22.00 42.30
N ASP A 577 12.52 -21.25 41.70
CA ASP A 577 13.34 -20.23 42.35
C ASP A 577 12.65 -18.86 42.33
N VAL A 578 13.04 -17.99 43.26
CA VAL A 578 12.66 -16.57 43.25
C VAL A 578 13.91 -15.70 43.35
N ALA A 579 13.94 -14.59 42.61
CA ALA A 579 14.94 -13.56 42.85
C ALA A 579 14.39 -12.13 42.79
N GLY A 580 14.92 -11.26 43.65
CA GLY A 580 14.65 -9.82 43.56
C GLY A 580 15.30 -9.29 42.29
N VAL A 581 16.62 -9.47 42.18
CA VAL A 581 17.39 -9.14 40.98
C VAL A 581 18.17 -10.35 40.50
N TYR A 582 17.94 -10.80 39.26
CA TYR A 582 18.67 -11.87 38.61
C TYR A 582 19.43 -11.35 37.40
N LEU A 583 20.75 -11.42 37.44
CA LEU A 583 21.63 -10.90 36.40
C LEU A 583 22.31 -12.05 35.65
N ILE A 584 21.85 -12.40 34.46
CA ILE A 584 22.62 -13.25 33.53
C ILE A 584 23.53 -12.41 32.68
N SER A 585 24.74 -12.90 32.44
CA SER A 585 25.59 -12.33 31.40
C SER A 585 26.26 -13.40 30.55
N TYR A 586 26.04 -13.29 29.23
CA TYR A 586 26.67 -14.01 28.14
C TYR A 586 26.90 -13.02 27.01
N GLU A 587 28.07 -13.06 26.37
CA GLU A 587 28.41 -12.12 25.29
C GLU A 587 29.31 -12.77 24.25
N SER A 588 29.29 -12.20 23.04
CA SER A 588 30.38 -12.30 22.07
C SER A 588 31.58 -11.45 22.51
N VAL A 589 32.76 -11.68 21.93
CA VAL A 589 34.00 -10.96 22.30
C VAL A 589 33.88 -9.47 21.96
N GLY A 590 34.19 -8.57 22.91
CA GLY A 590 34.29 -7.12 22.66
C GLY A 590 33.19 -6.22 23.27
N PHE A 591 32.19 -6.78 23.94
CA PHE A 591 31.09 -6.03 24.56
C PHE A 591 31.21 -5.92 26.09
N ALA A 592 30.47 -4.98 26.70
CA ALA A 592 30.51 -4.72 28.14
C ALA A 592 29.18 -5.04 28.83
N VAL A 593 29.26 -5.77 29.96
CA VAL A 593 28.15 -5.83 30.94
C VAL A 593 28.55 -5.06 32.19
N VAL A 594 27.86 -3.95 32.43
CA VAL A 594 28.05 -3.10 33.61
C VAL A 594 26.70 -2.89 34.30
N GLY A 595 26.51 -3.59 35.42
CA GLY A 595 25.29 -3.48 36.22
C GLY A 595 25.53 -2.79 37.55
N ASN A 596 24.86 -1.67 37.80
CA ASN A 596 24.81 -1.06 39.13
C ASN A 596 23.46 -1.38 39.79
N VAL A 597 23.49 -1.98 40.98
CA VAL A 597 22.27 -2.30 41.75
C VAL A 597 22.43 -1.69 43.12
N TYR A 598 21.64 -0.67 43.46
CA TYR A 598 21.87 0.08 44.69
C TYR A 598 20.65 0.75 45.31
N ASP A 599 20.71 1.01 46.61
CA ASP A 599 19.61 1.66 47.36
C ASP A 599 18.24 0.96 47.21
N ASN A 600 18.21 -0.33 46.84
CA ASN A 600 16.96 -1.10 46.73
C ASN A 600 16.59 -1.75 48.07
N GLU A 601 15.29 -1.98 48.27
CA GLU A 601 14.74 -2.78 49.36
C GLU A 601 14.17 -4.06 48.74
N ILE A 602 14.68 -5.22 49.15
CA ILE A 602 14.32 -6.53 48.60
C ILE A 602 13.90 -7.43 49.76
N GLN A 603 12.61 -7.76 49.81
CA GLN A 603 12.01 -8.44 50.95
C GLN A 603 10.85 -9.35 50.57
N GLY A 604 10.45 -10.25 51.47
CA GLY A 604 9.25 -11.07 51.28
C GLY A 604 9.34 -12.07 50.12
N LEU A 605 10.54 -12.52 49.76
CA LEU A 605 10.76 -13.49 48.69
C LEU A 605 10.51 -14.91 49.21
N ARG A 606 9.66 -15.66 48.52
CA ARG A 606 9.34 -17.06 48.86
C ARG A 606 9.50 -17.97 47.64
N GLY A 607 10.48 -18.87 47.67
CA GLY A 607 10.72 -19.84 46.59
C GLY A 607 10.63 -21.27 47.11
N ALA A 608 10.13 -22.21 46.30
CA ALA A 608 10.10 -23.62 46.67
C ALA A 608 11.51 -24.23 46.69
N SER A 609 12.37 -23.82 45.75
CA SER A 609 13.77 -24.28 45.63
C SER A 609 14.75 -23.30 46.29
N SER A 610 14.87 -22.08 45.76
CA SER A 610 15.80 -21.06 46.27
C SER A 610 15.17 -19.67 46.28
N ALA A 611 15.64 -18.82 47.20
CA ALA A 611 15.30 -17.40 47.25
C ALA A 611 16.56 -16.55 47.24
N TYR A 612 16.70 -15.71 46.22
CA TYR A 612 17.87 -14.86 46.00
C TYR A 612 17.51 -13.38 46.12
N GLY A 613 18.15 -12.63 47.02
CA GLY A 613 18.01 -11.17 46.98
C GLY A 613 18.57 -10.62 45.68
N ILE A 614 19.86 -10.85 45.44
CA ILE A 614 20.54 -10.57 44.18
C ILE A 614 21.30 -11.83 43.72
N TYR A 615 21.00 -12.35 42.55
CA TYR A 615 21.75 -13.43 41.92
C TYR A 615 22.46 -12.92 40.67
N THR A 616 23.74 -13.24 40.53
CA THR A 616 24.43 -13.12 39.24
C THR A 616 24.97 -14.45 38.74
N ARG A 617 24.74 -14.72 37.45
CA ARG A 617 25.15 -15.93 36.76
C ARG A 617 25.94 -15.61 35.48
N PHE A 618 27.10 -16.24 35.33
CA PHE A 618 27.90 -16.15 34.11
C PHE A 618 27.97 -17.48 33.37
N THR A 619 27.56 -17.49 32.10
CA THR A 619 27.33 -18.74 31.35
C THR A 619 28.48 -19.14 30.41
N ALA A 620 29.55 -18.33 30.26
CA ALA A 620 30.67 -18.67 29.38
C ALA A 620 32.07 -18.25 29.89
N ASN A 621 33.07 -19.08 29.54
CA ASN A 621 34.51 -18.85 29.77
C ASN A 621 35.13 -18.10 28.58
N PHE A 622 35.54 -16.86 28.78
CA PHE A 622 36.29 -16.10 27.76
C PHE A 622 37.58 -15.51 28.33
N SER A 623 38.60 -15.44 27.49
CA SER A 623 39.96 -15.00 27.82
C SER A 623 40.21 -13.50 27.59
N ASP A 624 39.17 -12.72 27.28
CA ASP A 624 39.30 -11.29 26.99
C ASP A 624 39.25 -10.42 28.27
N THR A 625 39.88 -9.25 28.20
CA THR A 625 40.04 -8.21 29.22
C THR A 625 38.88 -7.19 29.27
N THR A 626 37.83 -7.39 28.48
CA THR A 626 36.64 -6.52 28.44
C THR A 626 35.97 -6.36 29.80
N ARG A 627 35.55 -5.12 30.11
CA ARG A 627 35.12 -4.66 31.44
C ARG A 627 33.80 -5.33 31.87
N ARG A 628 33.91 -6.27 32.82
CA ARG A 628 32.76 -7.02 33.39
C ARG A 628 32.62 -6.71 34.87
N VAL A 629 31.83 -5.69 35.20
CA VAL A 629 31.77 -5.16 36.57
C VAL A 629 30.33 -4.99 37.00
N ASN A 630 29.98 -5.63 38.13
CA ASN A 630 28.73 -5.30 38.81
C ASN A 630 29.05 -4.62 40.14
N HIS A 631 28.35 -3.52 40.40
CA HIS A 631 28.47 -2.74 41.63
C HIS A 631 27.19 -2.89 42.44
N PHE A 632 27.30 -3.50 43.61
CA PHE A 632 26.17 -3.66 44.53
C PHE A 632 26.44 -2.85 45.78
N TYR A 633 25.57 -1.90 46.09
CA TYR A 633 25.76 -1.10 47.29
C TYR A 633 24.48 -0.53 47.88
N ARG A 634 24.42 -0.44 49.21
CA ARG A 634 23.28 0.13 49.95
C ARG A 634 21.93 -0.54 49.68
N ASN A 635 21.93 -1.77 49.16
CA ASN A 635 20.70 -2.57 49.10
C ASN A 635 20.36 -3.11 50.51
N LYS A 636 19.09 -3.14 50.86
CA LYS A 636 18.56 -3.85 52.02
C LYS A 636 17.92 -5.14 51.55
N ILE A 637 18.34 -6.27 52.11
CA ILE A 637 17.85 -7.59 51.71
C ILE A 637 17.48 -8.37 52.98
N HIS A 638 16.22 -8.72 53.13
CA HIS A 638 15.72 -9.46 54.30
C HIS A 638 14.48 -10.30 53.95
N ASP A 639 13.98 -11.07 54.91
CA ASP A 639 12.74 -11.86 54.77
C ASP A 639 12.70 -12.77 53.53
N LEU A 640 13.80 -13.51 53.31
CA LEU A 640 13.92 -14.53 52.27
C LEU A 640 13.55 -15.91 52.85
N GLU A 641 12.56 -16.58 52.27
CA GLU A 641 12.06 -17.88 52.74
C GLU A 641 12.11 -18.93 51.61
N SER A 642 12.94 -19.96 51.75
CA SER A 642 13.03 -21.10 50.81
C SER A 642 13.87 -22.22 51.41
N LEU A 643 14.03 -23.35 50.69
CA LEU A 643 15.03 -24.36 51.05
C LEU A 643 16.45 -23.79 51.05
N ASN A 644 16.77 -22.87 50.12
CA ASN A 644 18.06 -22.21 50.01
C ASN A 644 17.92 -20.69 49.86
N ALA A 645 18.15 -19.95 50.95
CA ALA A 645 18.06 -18.48 50.93
C ALA A 645 19.45 -17.82 50.86
N TYR A 646 19.63 -16.91 49.89
CA TYR A 646 20.87 -16.17 49.69
C TYR A 646 20.59 -14.67 49.54
N GLY A 647 21.22 -13.84 50.37
CA GLY A 647 21.14 -12.39 50.20
C GLY A 647 21.74 -11.95 48.86
N ILE A 648 23.00 -12.32 48.62
CA ILE A 648 23.68 -12.12 47.34
C ILE A 648 24.37 -13.42 46.94
N TYR A 649 24.08 -13.94 45.75
CA TYR A 649 24.62 -15.20 45.23
C TYR A 649 25.33 -15.02 43.88
N TYR A 650 26.40 -15.81 43.69
CA TYR A 650 27.27 -15.74 42.53
C TYR A 650 27.53 -17.14 42.00
N SER A 651 27.32 -17.35 40.70
CA SER A 651 27.67 -18.60 40.02
C SER A 651 28.26 -18.38 38.61
N GLY A 652 29.11 -19.31 38.15
CA GLY A 652 29.68 -19.29 36.80
C GLY A 652 31.21 -19.44 36.75
N TYR A 653 31.75 -19.48 35.53
CA TYR A 653 33.18 -19.69 35.24
C TYR A 653 33.81 -18.41 34.65
N SER A 654 34.91 -17.85 35.20
CA SER A 654 35.79 -16.88 34.50
C SER A 654 37.03 -16.43 35.30
N LEU A 655 38.09 -16.01 34.58
CA LEU A 655 39.40 -15.56 35.08
C LEU A 655 39.54 -14.04 35.35
N TYR A 656 38.62 -13.16 34.90
CA TYR A 656 38.79 -11.69 34.98
C TYR A 656 37.46 -10.92 35.21
N ARG A 657 36.95 -10.91 36.45
CA ARG A 657 35.73 -10.14 36.81
C ARG A 657 35.90 -9.41 38.14
N THR A 658 35.33 -8.21 38.25
CA THR A 658 35.31 -7.42 39.50
C THR A 658 33.88 -7.28 39.99
N LYS A 659 33.64 -7.63 41.25
CA LYS A 659 32.38 -7.39 41.95
C LYS A 659 32.65 -6.50 43.14
N ASN A 660 32.05 -5.31 43.11
CA ASN A 660 32.21 -4.35 44.20
C ASN A 660 30.95 -4.42 45.05
N ILE A 661 31.07 -5.08 46.21
CA ILE A 661 29.98 -5.20 47.19
C ILE A 661 30.36 -4.32 48.38
N HIS A 662 29.56 -3.30 48.67
CA HIS A 662 29.79 -2.44 49.83
C HIS A 662 28.49 -1.94 50.45
N ASN A 663 28.40 -1.97 51.77
CA ASN A 663 27.26 -1.40 52.53
C ASN A 663 25.89 -2.02 52.20
N ASN A 664 25.78 -3.29 51.78
CA ASN A 664 24.51 -3.97 51.46
C ASN A 664 23.85 -4.72 52.64
N MET A 665 24.27 -4.43 53.88
CA MET A 665 23.67 -5.04 55.06
C MET A 665 23.57 -3.98 56.15
N THR A 666 22.35 -3.71 56.61
CA THR A 666 22.10 -3.04 57.91
C THR A 666 22.10 -4.10 59.02
N PRO A 667 22.42 -3.72 60.27
CA PRO A 667 22.50 -4.66 61.40
C PRO A 667 21.21 -5.41 61.69
#